data_AF-A0A5C5WC20-F1
#
_entry.id   AF-A0A5C5WC20-F1
#
_cell.length_a   1.000
_cell.length_b   1.000
_cell.length_c   1.000
_cell.angle_alpha   90.00
_cell.angle_beta   90.00
_cell.angle_gamma   90.00
#
_symmetry.space_group_name_H-M   'P 1'
#
loop_
_entity.id
_entity.type
_entity.pdbx_description
1 polymer ?
#
loop_
_entity_poly.entity_id
_entity_poly.type
_entity_poly.pdbx_seq_one_letter_code
_entity_poly.pdbx_strand_id
1 'polypeptide(L)'
;MKRRWFLPTLLLVSLAVPFVGSVSAQPLDPFDFASLGTLNLSVGDYTIDTDTLTIFDNTAPGVPLFTGVVDNQNGQADTFGGAWDQVANPGQLGIPEIAVFAFDDIALQPTANITITGTRAIALLSRGDATIGTALSVDGSDGDQLNTIGLGGAGGAGGFAGGGLVEPAPSIFEGLAGHGPGGGAGTGAIAGSFEFTGPPGAGAFGGHGSAGSGGAPGGSAYGDLTDVLQGGSGGGGAGNVGFGRTGSGGGGAIELSASGILDIDADITARGGELFGPGSGGGIRLSASRIRLDASLLAHAGSTSSGAGTAGGGRVYLAGQVANDFIYTVGQPSDALGLADFSTINVASSSGSSAETGPEFFGVITLSPALTIVPSAQTLDLSKPIDASNPAESLNLFLVPLNVQVQRSGTIDIAEGVEIAPAQEITLAAADARVLSSTIATAILSNDGSISGTGRVETLFNNRDGGAVNAVNDTLTFTRHASAAGGSEINAINSTLAFEQGLNLAGDLNLINTTFEGDLVNNGSVSLAGVNTFTGAVSGTGTFTGTGTGAFAGTLAPGNSPGLVSFEGDFDLGPTGTLEIEIAGTTPGAEHDRVEVGGFATLEGALDVTLLDGFVPQLGDSFALLFASGAFDASFAAINLPDLSASGLAWELNPGGSTLFLEAVPALNGDFNLDGTVDAADYTVWRDGLGTMFTPGEYDVWSANFGATAPASSISVPEPTAGFLLIIAVTAGQQRRRN
;
A
#
# COMPACT_ATOMS: atom_id res chain seq x y z
N MET A 1 -3.73 -47.34 -44.62
CA MET A 1 -4.93 -46.84 -43.95
C MET A 1 -4.61 -45.46 -43.39
N LYS A 2 -5.12 -44.39 -44.01
CA LYS A 2 -4.91 -42.99 -43.58
C LYS A 2 -6.19 -42.53 -42.88
N ARG A 3 -6.14 -42.20 -41.59
CA ARG A 3 -7.24 -41.54 -40.88
C ARG A 3 -6.85 -40.08 -40.65
N ARG A 4 -7.64 -39.19 -41.26
CA ARG A 4 -7.60 -37.73 -41.11
C ARG A 4 -8.32 -37.36 -39.81
N TRP A 5 -7.70 -36.50 -39.01
CA TRP A 5 -8.32 -35.85 -37.86
C TRP A 5 -9.02 -34.58 -38.33
N PHE A 6 -10.29 -34.43 -37.99
CA PHE A 6 -11.08 -33.20 -38.16
C PHE A 6 -10.92 -32.36 -36.88
N LEU A 7 -10.46 -31.11 -37.02
CA LEU A 7 -10.62 -30.08 -35.99
C LEU A 7 -12.05 -29.53 -36.07
N PRO A 8 -12.76 -29.29 -34.95
CA PRO A 8 -14.00 -28.52 -34.96
C PRO A 8 -13.67 -27.02 -34.92
N THR A 9 -14.16 -26.28 -35.91
CA THR A 9 -14.18 -24.82 -35.91
C THR A 9 -15.33 -24.38 -34.99
N LEU A 10 -15.01 -23.85 -33.82
CA LEU A 10 -16.00 -23.23 -32.92
C LEU A 10 -16.26 -21.80 -33.43
N LEU A 11 -17.41 -21.60 -34.05
CA LEU A 11 -17.90 -20.29 -34.49
C LEU A 11 -18.38 -19.52 -33.26
N LEU A 12 -17.59 -18.57 -32.76
CA LEU A 12 -18.06 -17.58 -31.77
C LEU A 12 -19.05 -16.64 -32.47
N VAL A 13 -20.32 -16.74 -32.10
CA VAL A 13 -21.33 -15.71 -32.39
C VAL A 13 -21.15 -14.63 -31.33
N SER A 14 -20.63 -13.46 -31.71
CA SER A 14 -20.63 -12.29 -30.83
C SER A 14 -22.07 -11.76 -30.72
N LEU A 15 -22.75 -12.11 -29.64
CA LEU A 15 -23.86 -11.28 -29.18
C LEU A 15 -23.25 -9.97 -28.67
N ALA A 16 -23.28 -8.93 -29.51
CA ALA A 16 -23.11 -7.56 -29.05
C ALA A 16 -24.31 -7.24 -28.16
N VAL A 17 -24.13 -7.39 -26.85
CA VAL A 17 -24.97 -6.68 -25.88
C VAL A 17 -24.58 -5.21 -26.04
N PRO A 18 -25.50 -4.30 -26.38
CA PRO A 18 -25.17 -2.88 -26.33
C PRO A 18 -24.84 -2.57 -24.87
N PHE A 19 -23.56 -2.29 -24.63
CA PHE A 19 -23.14 -1.59 -23.43
C PHE A 19 -23.89 -0.25 -23.48
N VAL A 20 -24.94 -0.11 -22.68
CA VAL A 20 -25.37 1.22 -22.28
C VAL A 20 -24.24 1.67 -21.38
N GLY A 21 -23.32 2.47 -21.91
CA GLY A 21 -22.31 3.12 -21.08
C GLY A 21 -23.05 3.80 -19.95
N SER A 22 -22.71 3.44 -18.71
CA SER A 22 -22.99 4.29 -17.56
C SER A 22 -22.35 5.64 -17.88
N VAL A 23 -23.19 6.64 -18.16
CA VAL A 23 -22.73 8.00 -18.46
C VAL A 23 -22.23 8.58 -17.14
N SER A 24 -20.92 8.46 -16.84
CA SER A 24 -20.32 9.21 -15.72
C SER A 24 -20.30 10.68 -16.11
N ALA A 25 -20.83 11.60 -15.30
CA ALA A 25 -20.63 13.02 -15.54
C ALA A 25 -19.24 13.42 -15.04
N GLN A 26 -18.27 13.41 -15.96
CA GLN A 26 -16.97 14.08 -15.82
C GLN A 26 -17.16 15.52 -15.29
N PRO A 27 -16.12 16.18 -14.74
CA PRO A 27 -16.16 17.62 -14.53
C PRO A 27 -16.80 18.35 -15.70
N LEU A 28 -17.60 19.37 -15.40
CA LEU A 28 -18.28 20.16 -16.42
C LEU A 28 -17.22 20.78 -17.34
N ASP A 29 -17.38 20.56 -18.64
CA ASP A 29 -16.54 21.19 -19.65
C ASP A 29 -16.95 22.67 -19.78
N PRO A 30 -16.05 23.65 -19.50
CA PRO A 30 -16.35 25.07 -19.67
C PRO A 30 -16.82 25.44 -21.09
N PHE A 31 -16.48 24.64 -22.11
CA PHE A 31 -16.86 24.88 -23.50
C PHE A 31 -18.29 24.45 -23.84
N ASP A 32 -18.94 23.63 -23.01
CA ASP A 32 -20.35 23.23 -23.20
C ASP A 32 -21.33 24.37 -22.86
N PHE A 33 -20.87 25.40 -22.15
CA PHE A 33 -21.68 26.52 -21.69
C PHE A 33 -21.32 27.83 -22.43
N ALA A 34 -22.31 28.69 -22.62
CA ALA A 34 -22.10 30.01 -23.20
C ALA A 34 -21.33 30.91 -22.22
N SER A 35 -20.25 31.53 -22.68
CA SER A 35 -19.46 32.46 -21.87
C SER A 35 -20.27 33.72 -21.54
N LEU A 36 -20.19 34.14 -20.29
CA LEU A 36 -20.74 35.38 -19.75
C LEU A 36 -19.76 36.56 -19.87
N GLY A 37 -18.59 36.36 -20.51
CA GLY A 37 -17.49 37.32 -20.60
C GLY A 37 -16.41 37.03 -19.56
N THR A 38 -15.63 38.05 -19.16
CA THR A 38 -14.61 37.90 -18.11
C THR A 38 -15.19 38.25 -16.74
N LEU A 39 -15.00 37.37 -15.74
CA LEU A 39 -15.30 37.68 -14.35
C LEU A 39 -14.07 38.27 -13.67
N ASN A 40 -14.16 39.53 -13.23
CA ASN A 40 -13.10 40.18 -12.46
C ASN A 40 -13.69 40.92 -11.26
N LEU A 41 -13.65 40.28 -10.10
CA LEU A 41 -14.17 40.83 -8.83
C LEU A 41 -12.98 41.34 -8.01
N SER A 42 -12.95 42.65 -7.73
CA SER A 42 -11.78 43.33 -7.17
C SER A 42 -11.97 43.72 -5.70
N VAL A 43 -12.35 44.94 -5.41
CA VAL A 43 -12.70 45.39 -4.05
C VAL A 43 -14.21 45.56 -3.98
N GLY A 44 -14.86 44.86 -3.07
CA GLY A 44 -16.31 44.96 -2.88
C GLY A 44 -16.91 43.76 -2.17
N ASP A 45 -18.22 43.87 -1.89
CA ASP A 45 -19.02 42.80 -1.32
C ASP A 45 -19.92 42.24 -2.43
N TYR A 46 -19.73 40.97 -2.78
CA TYR A 46 -20.44 40.31 -3.87
C TYR A 46 -21.26 39.13 -3.36
N THR A 47 -22.44 38.93 -3.94
CA THR A 47 -23.29 37.78 -3.65
C THR A 47 -23.44 36.93 -4.90
N ILE A 48 -23.13 35.64 -4.81
CA ILE A 48 -23.52 34.65 -5.81
C ILE A 48 -24.74 33.91 -5.26
N ASP A 49 -25.89 34.10 -5.90
CA ASP A 49 -27.14 33.45 -5.54
C ASP A 49 -27.40 32.32 -6.55
N THR A 50 -27.32 31.07 -6.07
CA THR A 50 -27.48 29.87 -6.88
C THR A 50 -28.95 29.54 -7.17
N ASP A 51 -29.90 30.15 -6.48
CA ASP A 51 -31.32 29.97 -6.74
C ASP A 51 -31.83 30.94 -7.79
N THR A 52 -31.42 32.21 -7.73
CA THR A 52 -31.73 33.20 -8.76
C THR A 52 -30.76 33.19 -9.93
N LEU A 53 -29.67 32.41 -9.84
CA LEU A 53 -28.63 32.24 -10.86
C LEU A 53 -27.95 33.56 -11.20
N THR A 54 -27.60 34.36 -10.19
CA THR A 54 -27.07 35.72 -10.40
C THR A 54 -25.86 36.03 -9.54
N ILE A 55 -24.98 36.86 -10.08
CA ILE A 55 -23.88 37.49 -9.32
C ILE A 55 -24.22 38.97 -9.14
N PHE A 56 -24.24 39.45 -7.89
CA PHE A 56 -24.53 40.84 -7.53
C PHE A 56 -23.33 41.53 -6.91
N ASP A 57 -23.22 42.83 -7.15
CA ASP A 57 -22.46 43.76 -6.33
C ASP A 57 -23.41 44.35 -5.28
N ASN A 58 -23.17 44.05 -4.00
CA ASN A 58 -24.02 44.49 -2.89
C ASN A 58 -23.93 46.01 -2.65
N THR A 59 -22.95 46.69 -3.24
CA THR A 59 -22.82 48.16 -3.18
C THR A 59 -23.69 48.88 -4.22
N ALA A 60 -24.19 48.16 -5.22
CA ALA A 60 -25.10 48.66 -6.26
C ALA A 60 -26.31 47.72 -6.48
N PRO A 61 -27.17 47.52 -5.47
CA PRO A 61 -28.26 46.54 -5.55
C PRO A 61 -29.30 46.93 -6.61
N GLY A 62 -29.62 46.00 -7.53
CA GLY A 62 -30.77 46.13 -8.45
C GLY A 62 -30.57 45.61 -9.87
N VAL A 63 -29.33 45.40 -10.33
CA VAL A 63 -29.03 44.76 -11.63
C VAL A 63 -27.92 43.73 -11.42
N PRO A 64 -28.13 42.44 -11.79
CA PRO A 64 -27.09 41.44 -11.66
C PRO A 64 -25.94 41.75 -12.62
N LEU A 65 -24.70 41.54 -12.17
CA LEU A 65 -23.50 41.62 -13.01
C LEU A 65 -23.54 40.55 -14.09
N PHE A 66 -23.95 39.34 -13.70
CA PHE A 66 -24.03 38.17 -14.55
C PHE A 66 -25.24 37.31 -14.18
N THR A 67 -25.76 36.59 -15.16
CA THR A 67 -26.84 35.61 -14.98
C THR A 67 -26.38 34.28 -15.55
N GLY A 68 -26.34 33.26 -14.71
CA GLY A 68 -25.92 31.91 -15.04
C GLY A 68 -27.05 31.08 -15.65
N VAL A 69 -26.77 29.77 -15.76
CA VAL A 69 -27.72 28.77 -16.26
C VAL A 69 -27.80 27.59 -15.28
N VAL A 70 -28.79 26.74 -15.48
CA VAL A 70 -28.97 25.52 -14.70
C VAL A 70 -28.41 24.33 -15.48
N ASP A 71 -27.62 23.49 -14.82
CA ASP A 71 -27.32 22.13 -15.28
C ASP A 71 -28.05 21.11 -14.40
N ASN A 72 -28.69 20.13 -15.03
CA ASN A 72 -29.50 19.12 -14.35
C ASN A 72 -28.75 17.80 -14.09
N GLN A 73 -27.42 17.81 -14.21
CA GLN A 73 -26.54 16.67 -13.98
C GLN A 73 -26.98 15.45 -14.82
N ASN A 74 -27.15 15.65 -16.13
CA ASN A 74 -27.64 14.62 -17.07
C ASN A 74 -29.00 13.99 -16.66
N GLY A 75 -29.86 14.75 -15.99
CA GLY A 75 -31.17 14.29 -15.51
C GLY A 75 -31.13 13.54 -14.19
N GLN A 76 -29.99 13.51 -13.50
CA GLN A 76 -29.87 12.91 -12.17
C GLN A 76 -30.39 13.84 -11.05
N ALA A 77 -30.40 15.16 -11.30
CA ALA A 77 -30.85 16.18 -10.35
C ALA A 77 -32.37 16.44 -10.38
N ASP A 78 -32.90 16.80 -9.22
CA ASP A 78 -34.27 17.25 -8.98
C ASP A 78 -34.40 18.74 -9.34
N THR A 79 -35.50 19.13 -10.01
CA THR A 79 -35.83 20.54 -10.21
C THR A 79 -36.58 21.09 -9.00
N PHE A 80 -35.91 21.92 -8.20
CA PHE A 80 -36.47 22.54 -7.00
C PHE A 80 -37.16 23.89 -7.31
N GLY A 81 -38.38 24.07 -6.78
CA GLY A 81 -39.23 25.26 -6.98
C GLY A 81 -38.99 26.44 -6.04
N GLY A 82 -37.80 26.55 -5.44
CA GLY A 82 -37.43 27.63 -4.50
C GLY A 82 -37.63 27.33 -3.01
N ALA A 83 -38.04 26.11 -2.65
CA ALA A 83 -38.01 25.60 -1.27
C ALA A 83 -37.72 24.08 -1.28
N TRP A 84 -36.99 23.58 -0.27
CA TRP A 84 -36.56 22.17 -0.15
C TRP A 84 -37.72 21.16 -0.15
N ASP A 85 -38.93 21.59 0.17
CA ASP A 85 -40.15 20.77 0.23
C ASP A 85 -40.98 20.77 -1.07
N GLN A 86 -40.55 21.49 -2.11
CA GLN A 86 -41.25 21.59 -3.40
C GLN A 86 -40.40 21.05 -4.56
N VAL A 87 -40.37 19.73 -4.69
CA VAL A 87 -39.82 19.05 -5.87
C VAL A 87 -40.84 19.11 -7.00
N ALA A 88 -40.56 19.91 -8.05
CA ALA A 88 -41.45 20.05 -9.20
C ALA A 88 -41.33 18.88 -10.18
N ASN A 89 -40.14 18.29 -10.29
CA ASN A 89 -39.85 17.03 -10.99
C ASN A 89 -38.75 16.27 -10.22
N PRO A 90 -39.03 15.06 -9.69
CA PRO A 90 -38.02 14.26 -9.02
C PRO A 90 -37.04 13.68 -10.04
N GLY A 91 -35.75 13.97 -9.86
CA GLY A 91 -34.64 13.32 -10.52
C GLY A 91 -34.38 11.94 -9.94
N GLN A 92 -33.43 11.21 -10.53
CA GLN A 92 -33.17 9.82 -10.16
C GLN A 92 -32.49 9.68 -8.78
N LEU A 93 -31.75 10.69 -8.34
CA LEU A 93 -30.91 10.63 -7.13
C LEU A 93 -31.38 11.55 -5.99
N GLY A 94 -32.36 12.43 -6.20
CA GLY A 94 -32.83 13.34 -5.14
C GLY A 94 -31.84 14.46 -4.81
N ILE A 95 -31.08 14.93 -5.80
CA ILE A 95 -29.96 15.87 -5.63
C ILE A 95 -30.24 17.22 -6.27
N PRO A 96 -29.67 18.34 -5.79
CA PRO A 96 -29.89 19.65 -6.39
C PRO A 96 -29.26 19.79 -7.78
N GLU A 97 -29.90 20.60 -8.62
CA GLU A 97 -29.31 21.12 -9.86
C GLU A 97 -28.05 21.97 -9.55
N ILE A 98 -27.25 22.20 -10.58
CA ILE A 98 -26.05 23.04 -10.51
C ILE A 98 -26.37 24.42 -11.10
N ALA A 99 -26.06 25.49 -10.36
CA ALA A 99 -25.98 26.85 -10.88
C ALA A 99 -24.61 27.03 -11.56
N VAL A 100 -24.63 27.10 -12.89
CA VAL A 100 -23.43 27.16 -13.72
C VAL A 100 -23.18 28.59 -14.20
N PHE A 101 -21.98 29.09 -13.93
CA PHE A 101 -21.48 30.36 -14.45
C PHE A 101 -20.19 30.11 -15.23
N ALA A 102 -20.27 30.24 -16.56
CA ALA A 102 -19.12 30.05 -17.46
C ALA A 102 -18.58 31.40 -17.95
N PHE A 103 -17.26 31.57 -17.92
CA PHE A 103 -16.56 32.80 -18.27
C PHE A 103 -15.41 32.53 -19.23
N ASP A 104 -14.92 33.59 -19.89
CA ASP A 104 -13.69 33.53 -20.67
C ASP A 104 -12.48 33.32 -19.74
N ASP A 105 -12.40 34.11 -18.67
CA ASP A 105 -11.41 34.00 -17.59
C ASP A 105 -12.07 34.39 -16.26
N ILE A 106 -11.56 33.86 -15.15
CA ILE A 106 -12.03 34.18 -13.79
C ILE A 106 -10.88 34.79 -12.97
N ALA A 107 -11.12 35.93 -12.35
CA ALA A 107 -10.21 36.54 -11.39
C ALA A 107 -10.98 37.07 -10.18
N LEU A 108 -10.87 36.36 -9.06
CA LEU A 108 -11.41 36.78 -7.77
C LEU A 108 -10.26 37.30 -6.92
N GLN A 109 -10.18 38.60 -6.69
CA GLN A 109 -9.04 39.21 -5.99
C GLN A 109 -9.15 39.02 -4.47
N PRO A 110 -8.03 38.99 -3.72
CA PRO A 110 -8.04 38.81 -2.25
C PRO A 110 -8.81 39.86 -1.46
N THR A 111 -9.11 41.00 -2.07
CA THR A 111 -9.87 42.09 -1.46
C THR A 111 -11.38 42.01 -1.72
N ALA A 112 -11.85 41.02 -2.48
CA ALA A 112 -13.27 40.80 -2.72
C ALA A 112 -13.85 39.94 -1.60
N ASN A 113 -14.99 40.34 -1.04
CA ASN A 113 -15.75 39.51 -0.12
C ASN A 113 -16.87 38.83 -0.91
N ILE A 114 -16.86 37.51 -0.98
CA ILE A 114 -17.84 36.74 -1.77
C ILE A 114 -18.72 35.93 -0.82
N THR A 115 -20.03 36.13 -0.91
CA THR A 115 -21.03 35.31 -0.21
C THR A 115 -21.74 34.44 -1.23
N ILE A 116 -21.73 33.11 -1.03
CA ILE A 116 -22.49 32.17 -1.84
C ILE A 116 -23.74 31.78 -1.07
N THR A 117 -24.89 31.86 -1.72
CA THR A 117 -26.21 31.58 -1.14
C THR A 117 -27.06 30.78 -2.11
N GLY A 118 -28.15 30.20 -1.60
CA GLY A 118 -29.10 29.41 -2.39
C GLY A 118 -28.97 27.91 -2.13
N THR A 119 -29.82 27.13 -2.79
CA THR A 119 -29.96 25.69 -2.56
C THR A 119 -29.27 24.83 -3.61
N ARG A 120 -28.96 25.39 -4.79
CA ARG A 120 -28.24 24.69 -5.86
C ARG A 120 -26.74 24.60 -5.57
N ALA A 121 -26.12 23.51 -6.02
CA ALA A 121 -24.66 23.43 -6.10
C ALA A 121 -24.15 24.52 -7.05
N ILE A 122 -22.90 24.94 -6.90
CA ILE A 122 -22.33 26.01 -7.72
C ILE A 122 -21.20 25.47 -8.61
N ALA A 123 -21.19 25.87 -9.87
CA ALA A 123 -20.06 25.66 -10.77
C ALA A 123 -19.58 26.99 -11.36
N LEU A 124 -18.30 27.31 -11.12
CA LEU A 124 -17.61 28.42 -11.74
C LEU A 124 -16.63 27.86 -12.78
N LEU A 125 -16.91 28.10 -14.05
CA LEU A 125 -16.21 27.51 -15.18
C LEU A 125 -15.45 28.59 -15.96
N SER A 126 -14.16 28.41 -16.19
CA SER A 126 -13.32 29.28 -17.01
C SER A 126 -12.92 28.56 -18.30
N ARG A 127 -13.12 29.22 -19.44
CA ARG A 127 -12.65 28.74 -20.76
C ARG A 127 -11.17 29.06 -20.98
N GLY A 128 -10.53 29.80 -20.09
CA GLY A 128 -9.12 30.13 -20.04
C GLY A 128 -8.56 29.83 -18.64
N ASP A 129 -7.96 30.83 -18.01
CA ASP A 129 -7.39 30.71 -16.66
C ASP A 129 -8.40 31.14 -15.59
N ALA A 130 -8.21 30.67 -14.36
CA ALA A 130 -9.00 31.04 -13.19
C ALA A 130 -8.08 31.29 -11.98
N THR A 131 -8.25 32.41 -11.30
CA THR A 131 -7.56 32.74 -10.04
C THR A 131 -8.59 33.00 -8.95
N ILE A 132 -8.45 32.28 -7.83
CA ILE A 132 -9.31 32.35 -6.65
C ILE A 132 -8.47 32.88 -5.49
N GLY A 133 -8.37 34.21 -5.42
CA GLY A 133 -7.59 34.92 -4.42
C GLY A 133 -8.33 35.22 -3.12
N THR A 134 -9.63 34.94 -3.05
CA THR A 134 -10.47 35.16 -1.85
C THR A 134 -11.22 33.89 -1.47
N ALA A 135 -11.56 33.76 -0.19
CA ALA A 135 -12.17 32.55 0.34
C ALA A 135 -13.57 32.33 -0.25
N LEU A 136 -13.87 31.09 -0.61
CA LEU A 136 -15.19 30.66 -1.05
C LEU A 136 -15.77 29.70 -0.02
N SER A 137 -16.96 30.01 0.49
CA SER A 137 -17.64 29.15 1.45
C SER A 137 -19.00 28.72 0.94
N VAL A 138 -19.22 27.41 0.97
CA VAL A 138 -20.52 26.76 0.80
C VAL A 138 -20.84 25.96 2.06
N ASP A 139 -20.47 26.45 3.24
CA ASP A 139 -20.71 25.77 4.51
C ASP A 139 -22.20 25.64 4.84
N GLY A 140 -22.56 24.53 5.47
CA GLY A 140 -23.85 24.33 6.12
C GLY A 140 -23.97 25.18 7.38
N SER A 141 -25.19 25.62 7.66
CA SER A 141 -25.51 26.38 8.87
C SER A 141 -25.91 25.48 10.02
N ASP A 142 -25.63 25.94 11.22
CA ASP A 142 -26.08 25.30 12.46
C ASP A 142 -27.61 25.29 12.61
N GLY A 143 -28.12 24.26 13.27
CA GLY A 143 -29.50 24.22 13.78
C GLY A 143 -29.75 25.19 14.94
N ASP A 144 -31.02 25.56 15.14
CA ASP A 144 -31.43 26.55 16.14
C ASP A 144 -31.40 26.01 17.58
N GLN A 145 -31.08 26.91 18.50
CA GLN A 145 -30.88 26.69 19.91
C GLN A 145 -32.18 26.94 20.68
N LEU A 146 -32.99 25.87 20.81
CA LEU A 146 -34.09 25.69 21.79
C LEU A 146 -35.52 26.08 21.34
N ASN A 147 -36.38 25.06 21.20
CA ASN A 147 -37.84 25.13 21.02
C ASN A 147 -38.33 25.94 19.81
N THR A 148 -37.45 26.31 18.88
CA THR A 148 -37.87 26.94 17.63
C THR A 148 -38.49 25.90 16.72
N ILE A 149 -39.79 26.03 16.51
CA ILE A 149 -40.56 25.24 15.55
C ILE A 149 -40.23 25.74 14.15
N GLY A 150 -39.84 24.84 13.26
CA GLY A 150 -39.42 25.21 11.91
C GLY A 150 -38.37 24.25 11.34
N LEU A 151 -37.81 24.63 10.20
CA LEU A 151 -36.75 23.89 9.53
C LEU A 151 -35.46 23.90 10.36
N GLY A 152 -34.62 22.89 10.14
CA GLY A 152 -33.27 22.88 10.71
C GLY A 152 -32.32 23.86 10.03
N GLY A 153 -31.06 23.79 10.44
CA GLY A 153 -29.99 24.58 9.85
C GLY A 153 -29.99 24.43 8.34
N ALA A 154 -29.89 25.54 7.62
CA ALA A 154 -29.82 25.52 6.16
C ALA A 154 -28.58 24.73 5.71
N GLY A 155 -28.72 23.90 4.69
CA GLY A 155 -27.55 23.35 4.02
C GLY A 155 -26.78 24.47 3.30
N GLY A 156 -25.49 24.23 3.03
CA GLY A 156 -24.74 25.09 2.14
C GLY A 156 -25.31 25.04 0.71
N ALA A 157 -24.79 25.86 -0.20
CA ALA A 157 -25.21 25.82 -1.61
C ALA A 157 -25.01 24.41 -2.20
N GLY A 158 -26.09 23.66 -2.47
CA GLY A 158 -26.05 22.26 -2.92
C GLY A 158 -26.03 21.20 -1.81
N GLY A 159 -25.99 21.61 -0.54
CA GLY A 159 -26.05 20.76 0.65
C GLY A 159 -27.45 20.75 1.25
N PHE A 160 -27.80 19.70 1.98
CA PHE A 160 -29.18 19.52 2.47
C PHE A 160 -29.40 20.13 3.85
N ALA A 161 -30.62 20.60 4.08
CA ALA A 161 -31.01 21.17 5.38
C ALA A 161 -31.07 20.12 6.51
N GLY A 162 -30.81 20.57 7.73
CA GLY A 162 -30.99 19.78 8.93
C GLY A 162 -32.45 19.50 9.26
N GLY A 163 -32.69 18.50 10.11
CA GLY A 163 -34.02 18.08 10.52
C GLY A 163 -34.75 19.15 11.33
N GLY A 164 -35.96 19.49 10.93
CA GLY A 164 -36.79 20.47 11.63
C GLY A 164 -37.33 20.00 12.99
N LEU A 165 -38.07 20.89 13.64
CA LEU A 165 -38.77 20.62 14.90
C LEU A 165 -40.27 20.87 14.72
N VAL A 166 -41.10 19.96 15.21
CA VAL A 166 -42.55 20.11 15.26
C VAL A 166 -43.08 19.94 16.69
N GLU A 167 -44.20 20.59 17.00
CA GLU A 167 -44.88 20.48 18.30
C GLU A 167 -46.25 19.80 18.12
N PRO A 168 -46.32 18.46 18.13
CA PRO A 168 -47.58 17.72 17.94
C PRO A 168 -48.57 17.90 19.10
N ALA A 169 -48.10 18.26 20.29
CA ALA A 169 -48.92 18.55 21.46
C ALA A 169 -48.21 19.56 22.37
N PRO A 170 -48.94 20.34 23.21
CA PRO A 170 -48.33 21.38 24.04
C PRO A 170 -47.15 20.87 24.86
N SER A 171 -46.00 21.52 24.72
CA SER A 171 -44.73 21.16 25.37
C SER A 171 -44.19 19.78 25.02
N ILE A 172 -44.65 19.15 23.94
CA ILE A 172 -44.09 17.90 23.41
C ILE A 172 -43.52 18.22 22.04
N PHE A 173 -42.19 18.11 21.91
CA PHE A 173 -41.51 18.34 20.65
C PHE A 173 -41.08 17.02 20.00
N GLU A 174 -41.15 16.98 18.68
CA GLU A 174 -40.60 15.92 17.84
C GLU A 174 -39.57 16.51 16.88
N GLY A 175 -38.37 15.94 16.87
CA GLY A 175 -37.33 16.24 15.91
C GLY A 175 -37.51 15.40 14.65
N LEU A 176 -37.44 16.05 13.50
CA LEU A 176 -37.56 15.41 12.19
C LEU A 176 -36.19 14.88 11.71
N ALA A 177 -36.20 13.96 10.75
CA ALA A 177 -34.99 13.52 10.08
C ALA A 177 -34.35 14.67 9.27
N GLY A 178 -33.02 14.65 9.17
CA GLY A 178 -32.29 15.52 8.27
C GLY A 178 -32.61 15.23 6.81
N HIS A 179 -32.48 16.25 5.96
CA HIS A 179 -32.76 16.12 4.54
C HIS A 179 -31.56 15.55 3.77
N GLY A 180 -31.84 15.05 2.56
CA GLY A 180 -30.87 14.48 1.64
C GLY A 180 -30.71 12.96 1.74
N PRO A 181 -30.06 12.33 0.75
CA PRO A 181 -29.58 10.96 0.91
C PRO A 181 -28.75 10.87 2.18
N GLY A 182 -28.80 9.77 2.93
CA GLY A 182 -28.02 9.67 4.17
C GLY A 182 -28.33 10.72 5.25
N GLY A 183 -29.48 11.41 5.20
CA GLY A 183 -29.89 12.33 6.27
C GLY A 183 -30.01 11.62 7.63
N GLY A 184 -29.55 12.27 8.69
CA GLY A 184 -29.57 11.70 10.04
C GLY A 184 -30.99 11.53 10.59
N ALA A 185 -31.26 10.46 11.32
CA ALA A 185 -32.58 10.22 11.89
C ALA A 185 -32.93 11.23 13.00
N GLY A 186 -34.16 11.77 12.97
CA GLY A 186 -34.68 12.61 14.05
C GLY A 186 -35.13 11.80 15.26
N THR A 187 -35.24 12.45 16.41
CA THR A 187 -35.76 11.83 17.65
C THR A 187 -36.98 12.56 18.20
N GLY A 188 -37.95 11.81 18.74
CA GLY A 188 -39.18 12.34 19.33
C GLY A 188 -39.33 11.99 20.81
N ALA A 189 -40.35 12.55 21.46
CA ALA A 189 -40.71 12.22 22.83
C ALA A 189 -41.56 10.92 22.90
N ILE A 190 -41.26 10.02 23.84
CA ILE A 190 -42.17 8.91 24.17
C ILE A 190 -43.26 9.46 25.11
N ALA A 191 -44.51 9.47 24.65
CA ALA A 191 -45.64 9.97 25.44
C ALA A 191 -45.72 9.30 26.82
N GLY A 192 -45.52 10.07 27.89
CA GLY A 192 -45.60 9.60 29.28
C GLY A 192 -44.27 9.21 29.93
N SER A 193 -43.13 9.37 29.26
CA SER A 193 -41.80 9.19 29.85
C SER A 193 -41.03 10.51 29.95
N PHE A 194 -40.24 10.68 31.01
CA PHE A 194 -39.20 11.74 31.11
C PHE A 194 -37.83 11.21 30.66
N GLU A 195 -37.78 10.02 30.04
CA GLU A 195 -36.53 9.45 29.57
C GLU A 195 -36.04 10.19 28.33
N PHE A 196 -34.74 10.49 28.32
CA PHE A 196 -34.09 11.11 27.17
C PHE A 196 -34.01 10.08 26.05
N THR A 197 -34.65 10.33 24.90
CA THR A 197 -34.65 9.43 23.73
C THR A 197 -33.33 9.42 22.96
N GLY A 198 -32.29 10.05 23.50
CA GLY A 198 -30.98 10.18 22.89
C GLY A 198 -30.88 11.36 21.93
N PRO A 199 -29.65 11.78 21.58
CA PRO A 199 -29.43 12.73 20.52
C PRO A 199 -29.81 12.11 19.16
N PRO A 200 -30.08 12.95 18.15
CA PRO A 200 -30.44 12.51 16.82
C PRO A 200 -29.24 11.91 16.08
N GLY A 201 -29.51 11.19 14.99
CA GLY A 201 -28.48 10.67 14.10
C GLY A 201 -27.80 11.80 13.32
N ALA A 202 -26.52 11.62 13.02
CA ALA A 202 -25.75 12.57 12.22
C ALA A 202 -25.94 12.34 10.71
N GLY A 203 -25.75 13.40 9.92
CA GLY A 203 -25.73 13.31 8.45
C GLY A 203 -24.52 12.52 7.94
N ALA A 204 -24.62 11.99 6.72
CA ALA A 204 -23.56 11.29 6.02
C ALA A 204 -23.21 11.97 4.68
N PHE A 205 -21.97 11.81 4.23
CA PHE A 205 -21.44 12.07 2.87
C PHE A 205 -19.96 11.73 2.96
N GLY A 206 -19.32 11.17 1.91
CA GLY A 206 -17.93 10.68 2.02
C GLY A 206 -17.76 9.43 2.90
N GLY A 207 -18.24 9.49 4.15
CA GLY A 207 -18.40 8.41 5.11
C GLY A 207 -19.80 8.41 5.76
N HIS A 208 -20.05 7.42 6.60
CA HIS A 208 -21.31 7.26 7.32
C HIS A 208 -21.51 8.33 8.42
N GLY A 209 -22.75 8.60 8.82
CA GLY A 209 -23.03 9.39 10.01
C GLY A 209 -23.06 8.47 11.23
N SER A 210 -22.58 8.95 12.38
CA SER A 210 -22.71 8.18 13.62
C SER A 210 -24.15 8.12 14.12
N ALA A 211 -24.45 7.06 14.88
CA ALA A 211 -25.71 6.96 15.61
C ALA A 211 -25.71 7.86 16.86
N GLY A 212 -26.88 8.38 17.22
CA GLY A 212 -27.04 9.11 18.48
C GLY A 212 -27.03 8.17 19.69
N SER A 213 -26.54 8.64 20.84
CA SER A 213 -26.55 7.93 22.14
C SER A 213 -27.99 7.64 22.63
N GLY A 214 -28.58 6.57 22.11
CA GLY A 214 -30.01 6.23 22.24
C GLY A 214 -30.55 5.37 21.08
N GLY A 215 -29.76 5.15 20.03
CA GLY A 215 -30.05 4.21 18.95
C GLY A 215 -30.67 4.83 17.70
N ALA A 216 -30.79 6.16 17.62
CA ALA A 216 -31.16 6.84 16.37
C ALA A 216 -30.05 6.63 15.34
N PRO A 217 -30.31 5.93 14.22
CA PRO A 217 -29.27 5.60 13.25
C PRO A 217 -28.76 6.86 12.55
N GLY A 218 -27.44 6.93 12.37
CA GLY A 218 -26.85 7.91 11.48
C GLY A 218 -27.07 7.57 10.01
N GLY A 219 -26.74 8.53 9.15
CA GLY A 219 -26.83 8.39 7.71
C GLY A 219 -25.95 7.29 7.12
N SER A 220 -26.39 6.70 5.99
CA SER A 220 -25.50 5.89 5.16
C SER A 220 -24.68 6.76 4.23
N ALA A 221 -23.38 6.46 4.04
CA ALA A 221 -22.54 7.14 3.06
C ALA A 221 -23.16 7.06 1.65
N TYR A 222 -23.04 8.13 0.87
CA TYR A 222 -23.57 8.20 -0.48
C TYR A 222 -22.74 9.13 -1.37
N GLY A 223 -23.11 9.19 -2.66
CA GLY A 223 -22.59 10.10 -3.66
C GLY A 223 -21.21 9.70 -4.18
N ASP A 224 -20.92 10.09 -5.41
CA ASP A 224 -19.61 9.96 -6.01
C ASP A 224 -19.31 11.23 -6.83
N LEU A 225 -18.24 11.95 -6.46
CA LEU A 225 -17.85 13.16 -7.17
C LEU A 225 -17.21 12.87 -8.54
N THR A 226 -17.03 11.61 -8.94
CA THR A 226 -16.75 11.27 -10.35
C THR A 226 -17.99 11.32 -11.23
N ASP A 227 -19.18 11.23 -10.63
CA ASP A 227 -20.44 11.03 -11.34
C ASP A 227 -21.38 12.23 -11.22
N VAL A 228 -21.45 12.89 -10.06
CA VAL A 228 -22.34 14.03 -9.80
C VAL A 228 -21.67 15.05 -8.86
N LEU A 229 -21.98 16.33 -9.02
CA LEU A 229 -21.63 17.36 -8.04
C LEU A 229 -22.71 17.39 -6.97
N GLN A 230 -22.36 16.99 -5.75
CA GLN A 230 -23.32 16.82 -4.67
C GLN A 230 -22.77 17.26 -3.31
N GLY A 231 -23.63 17.86 -2.49
CA GLY A 231 -23.32 18.29 -1.13
C GLY A 231 -23.69 17.26 -0.06
N GLY A 232 -23.29 17.60 1.16
CA GLY A 232 -23.53 16.85 2.38
C GLY A 232 -24.97 16.88 2.84
N SER A 233 -25.36 15.87 3.61
CA SER A 233 -26.70 15.73 4.16
C SER A 233 -26.84 16.43 5.51
N GLY A 234 -28.07 16.81 5.84
CA GLY A 234 -28.39 17.37 7.15
C GLY A 234 -28.44 16.30 8.23
N GLY A 235 -28.10 16.68 9.47
CA GLY A 235 -28.33 15.82 10.63
C GLY A 235 -29.78 15.93 11.13
N GLY A 236 -30.20 14.98 11.97
CA GLY A 236 -31.55 14.93 12.50
C GLY A 236 -31.81 15.99 13.59
N GLY A 237 -33.07 16.39 13.76
CA GLY A 237 -33.52 17.21 14.89
C GLY A 237 -33.81 16.37 16.14
N ALA A 238 -33.79 17.01 17.31
CA ALA A 238 -34.01 16.38 18.61
C ALA A 238 -35.23 16.96 19.33
N GLY A 239 -36.22 16.14 19.68
CA GLY A 239 -37.41 16.56 20.42
C GLY A 239 -37.59 15.84 21.76
N ASN A 240 -38.04 16.55 22.79
CA ASN A 240 -38.46 16.02 24.09
C ASN A 240 -39.60 16.87 24.70
N VAL A 241 -40.06 16.52 25.90
CA VAL A 241 -41.00 17.32 26.69
C VAL A 241 -40.32 18.59 27.19
N GLY A 242 -40.84 19.75 26.80
CA GLY A 242 -40.38 21.08 27.20
C GLY A 242 -39.10 21.56 26.50
N PHE A 243 -38.49 20.72 25.67
CA PHE A 243 -37.22 20.99 25.00
C PHE A 243 -37.19 20.40 23.59
N GLY A 244 -36.69 21.16 22.62
CA GLY A 244 -36.46 20.72 21.25
C GLY A 244 -35.30 21.49 20.63
N ARG A 245 -34.58 20.86 19.72
CA ARG A 245 -33.52 21.46 18.91
C ARG A 245 -33.65 20.98 17.48
N THR A 246 -33.33 21.82 16.52
CA THR A 246 -33.27 21.40 15.12
C THR A 246 -31.89 20.86 14.77
N GLY A 247 -31.82 20.02 13.74
CA GLY A 247 -30.58 19.47 13.20
C GLY A 247 -29.80 20.52 12.41
N SER A 248 -28.51 20.30 12.23
CA SER A 248 -27.65 21.18 11.42
C SER A 248 -27.64 20.78 9.94
N GLY A 249 -27.41 21.75 9.06
CA GLY A 249 -27.35 21.54 7.62
C GLY A 249 -26.03 20.93 7.16
N GLY A 250 -26.05 20.15 6.09
CA GLY A 250 -24.84 19.61 5.46
C GLY A 250 -24.09 20.66 4.64
N GLY A 251 -22.79 20.43 4.46
CA GLY A 251 -21.95 21.27 3.61
C GLY A 251 -22.40 21.25 2.14
N GLY A 252 -22.23 22.37 1.45
CA GLY A 252 -22.60 22.55 0.05
C GLY A 252 -21.69 21.83 -0.94
N ALA A 253 -21.91 22.08 -2.22
CA ALA A 253 -21.07 21.56 -3.29
C ALA A 253 -20.64 22.65 -4.27
N ILE A 254 -19.35 22.68 -4.55
CA ILE A 254 -18.71 23.65 -5.43
C ILE A 254 -17.82 22.95 -6.45
N GLU A 255 -17.98 23.33 -7.72
CA GLU A 255 -17.09 22.98 -8.81
C GLU A 255 -16.35 24.23 -9.32
N LEU A 256 -15.03 24.17 -9.37
CA LEU A 256 -14.18 25.17 -10.01
C LEU A 256 -13.42 24.51 -11.15
N SER A 257 -13.71 24.93 -12.38
CA SER A 257 -13.07 24.35 -13.56
C SER A 257 -12.43 25.43 -14.42
N ALA A 258 -11.24 25.17 -14.97
CA ALA A 258 -10.55 26.06 -15.89
C ALA A 258 -9.92 25.27 -17.03
N SER A 259 -10.12 25.67 -18.28
CA SER A 259 -9.44 24.96 -19.39
C SER A 259 -7.91 25.12 -19.36
N GLY A 260 -7.42 26.22 -18.77
CA GLY A 260 -6.02 26.55 -18.57
C GLY A 260 -5.53 26.26 -17.15
N ILE A 261 -5.04 27.30 -16.46
CA ILE A 261 -4.54 27.24 -15.08
C ILE A 261 -5.66 27.61 -14.11
N LEU A 262 -5.83 26.81 -13.05
CA LEU A 262 -6.62 27.15 -11.87
C LEU A 262 -5.66 27.41 -10.70
N ASP A 263 -5.55 28.68 -10.30
CA ASP A 263 -4.77 29.14 -9.14
C ASP A 263 -5.71 29.37 -7.95
N ILE A 264 -5.46 28.68 -6.83
CA ILE A 264 -6.24 28.78 -5.59
C ILE A 264 -5.33 29.31 -4.48
N ASP A 265 -5.47 30.60 -4.17
CA ASP A 265 -4.65 31.31 -3.17
C ASP A 265 -5.41 31.57 -1.86
N ALA A 266 -6.67 31.18 -1.77
CA ALA A 266 -7.50 31.32 -0.57
C ALA A 266 -8.41 30.10 -0.34
N ASP A 267 -8.86 29.95 0.91
CA ASP A 267 -9.54 28.72 1.36
C ASP A 267 -10.88 28.48 0.64
N ILE A 268 -11.15 27.22 0.32
CA ILE A 268 -12.45 26.75 -0.16
C ILE A 268 -13.05 25.85 0.91
N THR A 269 -14.25 26.18 1.37
CA THR A 269 -14.90 25.51 2.50
C THR A 269 -16.28 24.98 2.12
N ALA A 270 -16.54 23.72 2.51
CA ALA A 270 -17.78 22.99 2.32
C ALA A 270 -18.06 22.14 3.57
N ARG A 271 -18.09 22.77 4.74
CA ARG A 271 -18.25 22.11 6.04
C ARG A 271 -19.71 21.89 6.39
N GLY A 272 -20.02 20.83 7.13
CA GLY A 272 -21.32 20.64 7.76
C GLY A 272 -21.50 21.55 8.98
N GLY A 273 -22.74 21.88 9.30
CA GLY A 273 -23.07 22.59 10.54
C GLY A 273 -22.80 21.72 11.77
N GLU A 274 -22.34 22.34 12.84
CA GLU A 274 -21.68 21.73 13.98
C GLU A 274 -22.66 21.36 15.10
N LEU A 275 -23.79 22.08 15.26
CA LEU A 275 -24.71 21.90 16.40
C LEU A 275 -25.61 20.63 16.28
N PHE A 276 -26.17 20.16 17.41
CA PHE A 276 -27.03 18.96 17.59
C PHE A 276 -27.52 18.27 16.31
N GLY A 277 -27.19 16.98 16.14
CA GLY A 277 -27.41 16.33 14.84
C GLY A 277 -26.55 17.02 13.78
N PRO A 278 -25.21 16.85 13.85
CA PRO A 278 -24.31 17.55 12.95
C PRO A 278 -24.58 17.15 11.49
N GLY A 279 -24.41 18.13 10.59
CA GLY A 279 -24.46 17.91 9.16
C GLY A 279 -23.13 17.35 8.65
N SER A 280 -23.16 16.59 7.56
CA SER A 280 -21.93 16.07 6.97
C SER A 280 -21.16 17.14 6.19
N GLY A 281 -19.89 16.86 5.90
CA GLY A 281 -19.14 17.67 4.95
C GLY A 281 -19.74 17.62 3.54
N GLY A 282 -19.39 18.60 2.72
CA GLY A 282 -19.85 18.82 1.36
C GLY A 282 -18.88 18.34 0.29
N GLY A 283 -19.11 18.75 -0.96
CA GLY A 283 -18.33 18.34 -2.13
C GLY A 283 -17.50 19.48 -2.73
N ILE A 284 -16.21 19.30 -2.89
CA ILE A 284 -15.34 20.25 -3.61
C ILE A 284 -14.79 19.54 -4.85
N ARG A 285 -15.05 20.09 -6.03
CA ARG A 285 -14.58 19.55 -7.30
C ARG A 285 -13.72 20.58 -8.01
N LEU A 286 -12.46 20.30 -8.27
CA LEU A 286 -11.57 21.18 -9.04
C LEU A 286 -11.16 20.47 -10.34
N SER A 287 -11.16 21.17 -11.47
CA SER A 287 -10.71 20.59 -12.74
C SER A 287 -9.96 21.59 -13.62
N ALA A 288 -8.70 21.32 -13.98
CA ALA A 288 -7.98 22.18 -14.91
C ALA A 288 -6.88 21.48 -15.70
N SER A 289 -6.27 22.15 -16.69
CA SER A 289 -5.02 21.65 -17.27
C SER A 289 -3.86 21.75 -16.26
N ARG A 290 -3.89 22.74 -15.37
CA ARG A 290 -2.98 22.85 -14.23
C ARG A 290 -3.69 23.42 -13.02
N ILE A 291 -3.58 22.77 -11.88
CA ILE A 291 -4.10 23.29 -10.60
C ILE A 291 -2.92 23.65 -9.70
N ARG A 292 -2.90 24.89 -9.21
CA ARG A 292 -2.00 25.38 -8.17
C ARG A 292 -2.81 25.63 -6.91
N LEU A 293 -2.37 25.07 -5.79
CA LEU A 293 -3.05 25.18 -4.51
C LEU A 293 -2.09 25.74 -3.45
N ASP A 294 -2.27 27.02 -3.15
CA ASP A 294 -1.56 27.76 -2.11
C ASP A 294 -2.48 28.08 -0.90
N ALA A 295 -3.67 27.48 -0.84
CA ALA A 295 -4.60 27.56 0.27
C ALA A 295 -5.25 26.21 0.65
N SER A 296 -6.22 26.22 1.58
CA SER A 296 -6.83 24.98 2.08
C SER A 296 -8.15 24.62 1.39
N LEU A 297 -8.38 23.33 1.17
CA LEU A 297 -9.69 22.77 0.78
C LEU A 297 -10.28 22.04 2.00
N LEU A 298 -11.37 22.57 2.56
CA LEU A 298 -11.96 22.12 3.81
C LEU A 298 -13.37 21.56 3.57
N ALA A 299 -13.51 20.24 3.52
CA ALA A 299 -14.81 19.57 3.37
C ALA A 299 -15.09 18.69 4.60
N HIS A 300 -15.37 19.33 5.74
CA HIS A 300 -15.44 18.67 7.05
C HIS A 300 -16.84 18.32 7.51
N ALA A 301 -16.94 17.24 8.28
CA ALA A 301 -18.10 16.98 9.11
C ALA A 301 -18.28 18.06 10.18
N GLY A 302 -19.54 18.39 10.51
CA GLY A 302 -19.83 19.09 11.75
C GLY A 302 -19.52 18.23 13.00
N SER A 303 -19.23 18.87 14.11
CA SER A 303 -18.90 18.27 15.41
C SER A 303 -19.63 18.95 16.57
N THR A 304 -20.09 18.14 17.53
CA THR A 304 -20.46 18.68 18.85
C THR A 304 -19.52 18.17 19.93
N SER A 305 -19.17 19.04 20.88
CA SER A 305 -18.46 18.69 22.12
C SER A 305 -19.35 17.97 23.15
N SER A 306 -20.59 17.58 22.80
CA SER A 306 -21.62 17.19 23.77
C SER A 306 -22.22 15.78 23.59
N GLY A 307 -21.59 14.92 22.79
CA GLY A 307 -22.01 13.50 22.66
C GLY A 307 -23.20 13.25 21.73
N ALA A 308 -23.46 14.17 20.79
CA ALA A 308 -24.55 14.08 19.81
C ALA A 308 -24.13 13.44 18.45
N GLY A 309 -23.04 12.68 18.44
CA GLY A 309 -22.50 12.01 17.26
C GLY A 309 -21.55 12.88 16.41
N THR A 310 -20.75 12.20 15.59
CA THR A 310 -19.91 12.72 14.50
C THR A 310 -20.64 12.53 13.16
N ALA A 311 -20.68 13.55 12.32
CA ALA A 311 -21.19 13.42 10.95
C ALA A 311 -20.16 12.84 9.99
N GLY A 312 -20.60 12.34 8.83
CA GLY A 312 -19.70 11.95 7.75
C GLY A 312 -18.88 13.13 7.24
N GLY A 313 -17.63 12.89 6.82
CA GLY A 313 -16.77 13.92 6.22
C GLY A 313 -17.32 14.48 4.89
N GLY A 314 -16.50 15.21 4.15
CA GLY A 314 -16.85 15.66 2.80
C GLY A 314 -16.22 14.78 1.72
N ARG A 315 -16.27 15.26 0.48
CA ARG A 315 -15.52 14.70 -0.65
C ARG A 315 -14.79 15.81 -1.38
N VAL A 316 -13.56 15.55 -1.81
CA VAL A 316 -12.76 16.44 -2.66
C VAL A 316 -12.35 15.67 -3.91
N TYR A 317 -12.63 16.22 -5.08
CA TYR A 317 -12.27 15.64 -6.37
C TYR A 317 -11.41 16.63 -7.15
N LEU A 318 -10.21 16.24 -7.56
CA LEU A 318 -9.32 17.04 -8.40
C LEU A 318 -9.14 16.32 -9.73
N ALA A 319 -9.31 17.02 -10.86
CA ALA A 319 -9.18 16.45 -12.18
C ALA A 319 -8.35 17.27 -13.17
N GLY A 320 -7.74 16.56 -14.12
CA GLY A 320 -7.24 17.11 -15.37
C GLY A 320 -8.36 17.28 -16.39
N GLN A 321 -8.45 18.45 -17.03
CA GLN A 321 -9.32 18.66 -18.20
C GLN A 321 -8.87 17.80 -19.41
N VAL A 322 -7.58 17.43 -19.47
CA VAL A 322 -7.02 16.51 -20.47
C VAL A 322 -6.15 15.46 -19.76
N ALA A 323 -6.42 14.18 -20.02
CA ALA A 323 -5.83 13.03 -19.29
C ALA A 323 -4.28 12.94 -19.31
N ASN A 324 -3.59 13.70 -20.17
CA ASN A 324 -2.15 13.60 -20.41
C ASN A 324 -1.36 14.91 -20.20
N ASP A 325 -1.99 15.99 -19.74
CA ASP A 325 -1.33 17.32 -19.60
C ASP A 325 -1.52 17.95 -18.21
N PHE A 326 -2.01 17.16 -17.25
CA PHE A 326 -2.32 17.62 -15.90
C PHE A 326 -1.06 17.79 -15.04
N ILE A 327 -0.90 18.98 -14.48
CA ILE A 327 0.11 19.27 -13.47
C ILE A 327 -0.59 19.79 -12.22
N TYR A 328 -0.41 19.07 -11.11
CA TYR A 328 -0.84 19.51 -9.79
C TYR A 328 0.38 19.98 -9.00
N THR A 329 0.28 21.15 -8.36
CA THR A 329 1.35 21.68 -7.51
C THR A 329 0.73 22.20 -6.21
N VAL A 330 1.17 21.65 -5.08
CA VAL A 330 0.84 22.13 -3.73
C VAL A 330 2.00 22.95 -3.22
N GLY A 331 1.74 24.22 -2.93
CA GLY A 331 2.69 25.12 -2.27
C GLY A 331 3.76 25.73 -3.18
N GLN A 332 3.80 27.05 -3.23
CA GLN A 332 5.05 27.80 -3.08
C GLN A 332 5.08 28.43 -1.68
N PRO A 333 6.19 28.35 -0.93
CA PRO A 333 6.33 29.10 0.32
C PRO A 333 6.24 30.59 0.01
N SER A 334 5.22 31.28 0.51
CA SER A 334 4.98 32.70 0.19
C SER A 334 5.71 33.67 1.12
N ASP A 335 6.49 33.20 2.09
CA ASP A 335 7.18 34.06 3.03
C ASP A 335 8.58 33.59 3.46
N ALA A 336 9.55 34.49 3.22
CA ALA A 336 10.96 34.36 3.56
C ALA A 336 11.27 34.36 5.08
N LEU A 337 10.28 34.10 5.94
CA LEU A 337 10.39 34.18 7.40
C LEU A 337 10.04 32.89 8.15
N GLY A 338 9.65 31.80 7.46
CA GLY A 338 9.54 30.48 8.08
C GLY A 338 8.48 30.37 9.18
N LEU A 339 7.40 31.14 9.09
CA LEU A 339 6.18 30.92 9.85
C LEU A 339 5.16 30.25 8.92
N ALA A 340 4.74 29.06 9.29
CA ALA A 340 4.06 28.11 8.44
C ALA A 340 2.54 28.39 8.32
N ASP A 341 2.12 29.05 7.25
CA ASP A 341 0.76 28.86 6.70
C ASP A 341 0.91 27.96 5.47
N PHE A 342 0.64 26.66 5.64
CA PHE A 342 0.74 25.67 4.57
C PHE A 342 -0.64 25.44 3.94
N SER A 343 -0.69 25.32 2.61
CA SER A 343 -1.86 24.80 1.90
C SER A 343 -2.15 23.36 2.34
N THR A 344 -3.39 23.06 2.75
CA THR A 344 -3.81 21.72 3.20
C THR A 344 -5.11 21.28 2.50
N ILE A 345 -5.13 20.07 1.93
CA ILE A 345 -6.42 19.41 1.60
C ILE A 345 -6.84 18.64 2.85
N ASN A 346 -7.96 19.05 3.45
CA ASN A 346 -8.42 18.48 4.71
C ASN A 346 -9.88 18.01 4.58
N VAL A 347 -10.07 16.69 4.69
CA VAL A 347 -11.38 16.02 4.57
C VAL A 347 -11.62 15.14 5.81
N ALA A 348 -11.64 15.76 6.99
CA ALA A 348 -11.75 15.05 8.27
C ALA A 348 -13.21 14.80 8.69
N SER A 349 -13.45 13.67 9.37
CA SER A 349 -14.55 13.53 10.33
C SER A 349 -14.12 14.12 11.68
N SER A 350 -15.07 14.52 12.52
CA SER A 350 -14.75 15.16 13.80
C SER A 350 -14.65 14.17 14.97
N SER A 351 -13.66 14.34 15.84
CA SER A 351 -13.41 13.45 16.98
C SER A 351 -14.44 13.64 18.11
N GLY A 352 -15.43 12.74 18.17
CA GLY A 352 -16.41 12.63 19.26
C GLY A 352 -16.01 11.58 20.29
N SER A 353 -15.95 11.95 21.57
CA SER A 353 -15.36 11.15 22.66
C SER A 353 -16.23 9.98 23.19
N SER A 354 -16.95 9.23 22.35
CA SER A 354 -17.69 8.06 22.85
C SER A 354 -17.66 6.88 21.90
N ALA A 355 -16.93 5.86 22.35
CA ALA A 355 -16.87 4.51 21.83
C ALA A 355 -18.26 3.91 21.51
N GLU A 356 -18.56 3.71 20.23
CA GLU A 356 -19.61 2.80 19.75
C GLU A 356 -19.11 2.15 18.45
N THR A 357 -19.07 0.83 18.45
CA THR A 357 -18.41 -0.04 17.46
C THR A 357 -19.11 -0.07 16.10
N GLY A 358 -18.41 0.38 15.04
CA GLY A 358 -18.77 0.24 13.61
C GLY A 358 -17.63 0.73 12.71
N PRO A 359 -17.56 0.38 11.41
CA PRO A 359 -16.44 0.77 10.55
C PRO A 359 -16.34 2.31 10.43
N GLU A 360 -15.23 2.86 10.92
CA GLU A 360 -15.04 4.30 11.12
C GLU A 360 -14.78 5.10 9.83
N PHE A 361 -14.92 6.42 9.94
CA PHE A 361 -15.60 7.31 8.99
C PHE A 361 -14.64 8.30 8.32
N PHE A 362 -14.43 8.22 7.00
CA PHE A 362 -13.44 9.01 6.26
C PHE A 362 -14.05 9.85 5.14
N GLY A 363 -13.44 11.01 4.85
CA GLY A 363 -13.68 11.76 3.62
C GLY A 363 -12.93 11.16 2.42
N VAL A 364 -13.42 11.40 1.20
CA VAL A 364 -12.80 10.85 -0.02
C VAL A 364 -12.08 11.96 -0.78
N ILE A 365 -10.76 11.82 -0.97
CA ILE A 365 -9.99 12.62 -1.94
C ILE A 365 -9.81 11.76 -3.18
N THR A 366 -10.30 12.22 -4.32
CA THR A 366 -10.09 11.57 -5.60
C THR A 366 -9.27 12.50 -6.48
N LEU A 367 -8.11 12.03 -6.93
CA LEU A 367 -7.30 12.72 -7.95
C LEU A 367 -7.53 11.98 -9.28
N SER A 368 -7.69 12.71 -10.38
CA SER A 368 -7.77 12.19 -11.76
C SER A 368 -6.83 13.01 -12.63
N PRO A 369 -5.69 12.45 -13.06
CA PRO A 369 -5.70 11.52 -14.20
C PRO A 369 -4.87 10.26 -13.90
N ALA A 370 -4.87 9.30 -14.83
CA ALA A 370 -4.21 7.98 -14.70
C ALA A 370 -2.72 7.98 -14.27
N LEU A 371 -2.04 9.13 -14.22
CA LEU A 371 -0.64 9.29 -13.79
C LEU A 371 -0.41 10.65 -13.10
N THR A 372 0.12 10.62 -11.87
CA THR A 372 0.65 11.79 -11.13
C THR A 372 2.17 11.85 -11.30
N ILE A 373 2.73 13.00 -11.71
CA ILE A 373 4.18 13.18 -11.83
C ILE A 373 4.70 14.04 -10.68
N VAL A 374 5.69 13.56 -9.93
CA VAL A 374 6.44 14.33 -8.93
C VAL A 374 7.74 14.84 -9.58
N PRO A 375 7.85 16.15 -9.88
CA PRO A 375 9.03 16.70 -10.55
C PRO A 375 10.26 16.72 -9.63
N SER A 376 11.43 16.92 -10.25
CA SER A 376 12.69 17.12 -9.55
C SER A 376 12.59 18.20 -8.48
N ALA A 377 13.15 17.91 -7.30
CA ALA A 377 13.19 18.80 -6.13
C ALA A 377 11.83 19.21 -5.57
N GLN A 378 10.74 18.59 -6.02
CA GLN A 378 9.41 18.76 -5.46
C GLN A 378 9.06 17.57 -4.56
N THR A 379 8.18 17.83 -3.59
CA THR A 379 7.69 16.80 -2.66
C THR A 379 6.18 16.66 -2.80
N LEU A 380 5.70 15.44 -3.01
CA LEU A 380 4.32 15.06 -2.76
C LEU A 380 4.20 14.72 -1.26
N ASP A 381 3.71 15.66 -0.47
CA ASP A 381 3.61 15.53 0.99
C ASP A 381 2.30 14.82 1.39
N LEU A 382 2.44 13.57 1.82
CA LEU A 382 1.41 12.71 2.43
C LEU A 382 1.73 12.46 3.93
N SER A 383 2.66 13.22 4.52
CA SER A 383 3.31 12.92 5.81
C SER A 383 2.61 13.49 7.03
N LYS A 384 1.59 14.33 6.84
CA LYS A 384 0.86 14.99 7.92
C LYS A 384 -0.50 14.31 8.14
N PRO A 385 -0.76 13.75 9.34
CA PRO A 385 -2.10 13.28 9.67
C PRO A 385 -3.09 14.45 9.62
N ILE A 386 -4.30 14.15 9.14
CA ILE A 386 -5.38 15.13 8.95
C ILE A 386 -5.95 15.65 10.29
N ASP A 387 -5.52 15.11 11.44
CA ASP A 387 -5.80 15.67 12.77
C ASP A 387 -4.66 15.34 13.76
N ALA A 388 -4.03 16.36 14.34
CA ALA A 388 -2.96 16.21 15.33
C ALA A 388 -3.47 16.02 16.79
N SER A 389 -4.78 15.88 17.01
CA SER A 389 -5.36 15.85 18.35
C SER A 389 -5.54 14.46 18.98
N ASN A 390 -5.43 13.35 18.21
CA ASN A 390 -5.53 12.00 18.81
C ASN A 390 -4.80 10.89 17.99
N PRO A 391 -3.60 10.43 18.43
CA PRO A 391 -2.78 9.45 17.69
C PRO A 391 -3.20 7.97 17.86
N ALA A 392 -4.28 7.66 18.58
CA ALA A 392 -4.68 6.28 18.87
C ALA A 392 -5.77 5.70 17.94
N GLU A 393 -6.40 6.54 17.11
CA GLU A 393 -7.55 6.15 16.25
C GLU A 393 -7.37 6.56 14.77
N SER A 394 -6.14 6.95 14.38
CA SER A 394 -5.83 7.49 13.05
C SER A 394 -5.31 6.41 12.09
N LEU A 395 -6.17 5.48 11.66
CA LEU A 395 -5.88 4.66 10.47
C LEU A 395 -6.25 5.47 9.22
N ASN A 396 -5.36 6.37 8.86
CA ASN A 396 -5.45 7.20 7.66
C ASN A 396 -5.20 6.33 6.43
N LEU A 397 -6.22 5.65 5.89
CA LEU A 397 -6.10 4.99 4.60
C LEU A 397 -6.04 6.08 3.51
N PHE A 398 -4.83 6.59 3.25
CA PHE A 398 -4.54 7.35 2.05
C PHE A 398 -4.46 6.36 0.89
N LEU A 399 -5.60 6.08 0.25
CA LEU A 399 -5.55 5.44 -1.06
C LEU A 399 -4.92 6.45 -2.02
N VAL A 400 -3.72 6.17 -2.49
CA VAL A 400 -3.20 6.80 -3.70
C VAL A 400 -4.02 6.20 -4.85
N PRO A 401 -5.05 6.87 -5.41
CA PRO A 401 -5.95 6.20 -6.36
C PRO A 401 -5.38 6.16 -7.79
N LEU A 402 -4.07 6.42 -7.94
CA LEU A 402 -3.40 6.70 -9.22
C LEU A 402 -1.98 6.14 -9.29
N ASN A 403 -1.50 5.90 -10.52
CA ASN A 403 -0.08 5.69 -10.76
C ASN A 403 0.70 6.98 -10.44
N VAL A 404 1.86 6.87 -9.80
CA VAL A 404 2.73 8.00 -9.45
C VAL A 404 4.10 7.78 -10.06
N GLN A 405 4.62 8.76 -10.79
CA GLN A 405 5.99 8.74 -11.29
C GLN A 405 6.83 9.82 -10.62
N VAL A 406 7.90 9.42 -9.94
CA VAL A 406 8.85 10.33 -9.27
C VAL A 406 10.07 10.55 -10.15
N GLN A 407 10.32 11.79 -10.55
CA GLN A 407 11.38 12.14 -11.49
C GLN A 407 12.58 12.79 -10.80
N ARG A 408 13.81 12.35 -11.15
CA ARG A 408 15.06 12.92 -10.59
C ARG A 408 14.96 12.98 -9.06
N SER A 409 15.41 14.07 -8.45
CA SER A 409 15.34 14.33 -7.01
C SER A 409 13.92 14.60 -6.45
N GLY A 410 12.86 14.17 -7.13
CA GLY A 410 11.49 14.23 -6.61
C GLY A 410 11.33 13.32 -5.40
N THR A 411 10.38 13.65 -4.52
CA THR A 411 10.15 12.90 -3.27
C THR A 411 8.66 12.67 -3.02
N ILE A 412 8.27 11.46 -2.60
CA ILE A 412 7.00 11.21 -1.91
C ILE A 412 7.31 11.12 -0.42
N ASP A 413 6.69 11.97 0.39
CA ASP A 413 6.82 11.94 1.85
C ASP A 413 5.54 11.31 2.43
N ILE A 414 5.65 10.24 3.21
CA ILE A 414 4.50 9.45 3.68
C ILE A 414 4.30 9.54 5.19
N ALA A 415 3.04 9.39 5.61
CA ALA A 415 2.66 9.16 7.01
C ALA A 415 2.60 7.64 7.31
N GLU A 416 2.21 7.31 8.54
CA GLU A 416 1.88 5.93 8.91
C GLU A 416 0.59 5.48 8.20
N GLY A 417 0.56 4.25 7.68
CA GLY A 417 -0.64 3.65 7.07
C GLY A 417 -0.84 3.92 5.57
N VAL A 418 0.16 4.43 4.85
CA VAL A 418 0.07 4.64 3.39
C VAL A 418 0.12 3.31 2.64
N GLU A 419 -0.81 3.13 1.71
CA GLU A 419 -0.98 1.92 0.90
C GLU A 419 -0.96 2.24 -0.60
N ILE A 420 -0.19 1.46 -1.36
CA ILE A 420 -0.32 1.37 -2.82
C ILE A 420 -1.42 0.32 -3.10
N ALA A 421 -2.58 0.79 -3.53
CA ALA A 421 -3.74 -0.07 -3.77
C ALA A 421 -3.56 -0.99 -5.00
N PRO A 422 -4.34 -2.08 -5.13
CA PRO A 422 -4.31 -2.94 -6.31
C PRO A 422 -4.48 -2.17 -7.61
N ALA A 423 -3.76 -2.60 -8.65
CA ALA A 423 -3.70 -1.98 -9.98
C ALA A 423 -3.10 -0.56 -10.05
N GLN A 424 -2.50 -0.07 -8.95
CA GLN A 424 -1.75 1.19 -8.93
C GLN A 424 -0.25 0.93 -8.97
N GLU A 425 0.51 1.92 -9.42
CA GLU A 425 1.96 1.82 -9.54
C GLU A 425 2.67 3.08 -9.02
N ILE A 426 3.72 2.92 -8.20
CA ILE A 426 4.73 3.96 -7.97
C ILE A 426 5.96 3.65 -8.83
N THR A 427 6.28 4.51 -9.80
CA THR A 427 7.50 4.42 -10.60
C THR A 427 8.53 5.44 -10.11
N LEU A 428 9.69 4.97 -9.67
CA LEU A 428 10.86 5.80 -9.41
C LEU A 428 11.70 5.88 -10.68
N ALA A 429 11.95 7.08 -11.21
CA ALA A 429 12.56 7.26 -12.52
C ALA A 429 14.04 7.67 -12.48
N ALA A 430 14.67 7.70 -11.30
CA ALA A 430 16.06 8.12 -11.14
C ALA A 430 16.63 7.69 -9.78
N ALA A 431 17.96 7.53 -9.68
CA ALA A 431 18.62 7.09 -8.46
C ALA A 431 18.38 8.00 -7.23
N ASP A 432 18.05 9.27 -7.47
CA ASP A 432 17.73 10.26 -6.44
C ASP A 432 16.22 10.45 -6.21
N ALA A 433 15.37 9.69 -6.91
CA ALA A 433 13.92 9.65 -6.66
C ALA A 433 13.65 8.86 -5.38
N ARG A 434 12.81 9.42 -4.49
CA ARG A 434 12.67 8.92 -3.11
C ARG A 434 11.21 8.72 -2.70
N VAL A 435 10.96 7.68 -1.94
CA VAL A 435 9.80 7.56 -1.03
C VAL A 435 10.34 7.51 0.39
N LEU A 436 9.90 8.39 1.27
CA LEU A 436 10.40 8.49 2.65
C LEU A 436 9.29 8.87 3.61
N SER A 437 9.54 8.78 4.92
CA SER A 437 8.75 9.48 5.93
C SER A 437 9.65 10.44 6.69
N SER A 438 9.37 11.74 6.60
CA SER A 438 10.11 12.77 7.34
C SER A 438 9.61 12.94 8.77
N THR A 439 8.40 12.46 9.05
CA THR A 439 7.69 12.68 10.32
C THR A 439 7.78 11.47 11.25
N ILE A 440 7.72 10.24 10.72
CA ILE A 440 7.64 9.01 11.52
C ILE A 440 8.65 7.99 10.98
N ALA A 441 9.75 7.78 11.72
CA ALA A 441 10.80 6.85 11.30
C ALA A 441 10.34 5.38 11.16
N THR A 442 9.20 5.03 11.74
CA THR A 442 8.57 3.69 11.69
C THR A 442 7.39 3.61 10.71
N ALA A 443 7.17 4.63 9.87
CA ALA A 443 6.12 4.57 8.87
C ALA A 443 6.33 3.36 7.96
N ILE A 444 5.23 2.67 7.65
CA ILE A 444 5.22 1.51 6.76
C ILE A 444 4.54 1.93 5.47
N LEU A 445 5.24 1.76 4.34
CA LEU A 445 4.64 1.74 3.02
C LEU A 445 4.14 0.32 2.74
N SER A 446 2.83 0.14 2.66
CA SER A 446 2.24 -1.13 2.29
C SER A 446 1.95 -1.17 0.79
N ASN A 447 2.21 -2.32 0.14
CA ASN A 447 2.04 -2.47 -1.31
C ASN A 447 1.15 -3.66 -1.64
N ASP A 448 -0.05 -3.38 -2.17
CA ASP A 448 -0.95 -4.34 -2.83
C ASP A 448 -1.05 -4.06 -4.34
N GLY A 449 -0.37 -3.01 -4.81
CA GLY A 449 -0.22 -2.62 -6.21
C GLY A 449 1.16 -2.94 -6.76
N SER A 450 1.85 -1.95 -7.32
CA SER A 450 3.19 -2.10 -7.90
C SER A 450 4.13 -0.97 -7.47
N ILE A 451 5.41 -1.29 -7.28
CA ILE A 451 6.51 -0.32 -7.25
C ILE A 451 7.56 -0.71 -8.29
N SER A 452 8.09 0.26 -9.03
CA SER A 452 9.02 -0.03 -10.13
C SER A 452 10.09 1.05 -10.36
N GLY A 453 11.09 0.67 -11.16
CA GLY A 453 12.10 1.58 -11.70
C GLY A 453 13.35 1.73 -10.85
N THR A 454 14.04 2.86 -11.01
CA THR A 454 15.29 3.21 -10.31
C THR A 454 15.01 4.26 -9.24
N GLY A 455 15.43 4.02 -8.00
CA GLY A 455 15.30 4.98 -6.89
C GLY A 455 15.41 4.35 -5.51
N ARG A 456 14.95 5.08 -4.48
CA ARG A 456 15.08 4.70 -3.07
C ARG A 456 13.76 4.70 -2.33
N VAL A 457 13.48 3.62 -1.60
CA VAL A 457 12.42 3.52 -0.59
C VAL A 457 13.09 3.57 0.78
N GLU A 458 12.86 4.65 1.51
CA GLU A 458 13.58 5.00 2.74
C GLU A 458 12.75 4.84 4.03
N THR A 459 11.70 4.03 3.93
CA THR A 459 10.72 3.75 4.97
C THR A 459 10.55 2.24 5.11
N LEU A 460 9.99 1.74 6.21
CA LEU A 460 9.68 0.31 6.33
C LEU A 460 8.75 -0.08 5.18
N PHE A 461 8.97 -1.25 4.58
CA PHE A 461 8.24 -1.66 3.39
C PHE A 461 7.59 -3.03 3.58
N ASN A 462 6.31 -3.14 3.21
CA ASN A 462 5.59 -4.40 3.25
C ASN A 462 4.88 -4.68 1.92
N ASN A 463 5.45 -5.59 1.13
CA ASN A 463 4.80 -6.12 -0.06
C ASN A 463 3.78 -7.20 0.35
N ARG A 464 2.50 -6.93 0.12
CA ARG A 464 1.37 -7.77 0.55
C ARG A 464 0.83 -8.63 -0.60
N ASP A 465 -0.16 -9.46 -0.32
CA ASP A 465 -0.73 -10.39 -1.30
C ASP A 465 -1.26 -9.64 -2.54
N GLY A 466 -0.74 -9.96 -3.73
CA GLY A 466 -1.04 -9.28 -4.98
C GLY A 466 -0.15 -8.07 -5.29
N GLY A 467 0.69 -7.65 -4.34
CA GLY A 467 1.68 -6.60 -4.51
C GLY A 467 2.90 -7.04 -5.33
N ALA A 468 3.36 -6.16 -6.21
CA ALA A 468 4.51 -6.39 -7.10
C ALA A 468 5.63 -5.36 -6.88
N VAL A 469 6.88 -5.81 -6.98
CA VAL A 469 8.07 -4.95 -7.10
C VAL A 469 8.77 -5.30 -8.41
N ASN A 470 9.06 -4.33 -9.28
CA ASN A 470 9.60 -4.58 -10.62
C ASN A 470 10.82 -3.69 -10.96
N ALA A 471 11.99 -4.29 -11.19
CA ALA A 471 13.21 -3.61 -11.61
C ALA A 471 13.74 -4.17 -12.93
N VAL A 472 13.90 -3.35 -13.98
CA VAL A 472 14.37 -3.82 -15.30
C VAL A 472 15.41 -2.87 -15.89
N ASN A 473 16.68 -3.28 -15.84
CA ASN A 473 17.84 -2.41 -16.06
C ASN A 473 17.90 -1.25 -15.07
N ASP A 474 17.47 -1.50 -13.84
CA ASP A 474 17.29 -0.50 -12.80
C ASP A 474 18.18 -0.76 -11.57
N THR A 475 18.29 0.24 -10.71
CA THR A 475 18.77 0.07 -9.33
C THR A 475 17.69 0.54 -8.37
N LEU A 476 17.06 -0.41 -7.66
CA LEU A 476 16.02 -0.13 -6.68
C LEU A 476 16.54 -0.46 -5.29
N THR A 477 16.51 0.52 -4.39
CA THR A 477 17.09 0.40 -3.05
C THR A 477 16.03 0.59 -1.96
N PHE A 478 15.93 -0.36 -1.04
CA PHE A 478 15.18 -0.30 0.21
C PHE A 478 16.17 -0.11 1.35
N THR A 479 16.12 1.04 2.02
CA THR A 479 17.11 1.39 3.05
C THR A 479 16.69 0.99 4.46
N ARG A 480 15.44 0.56 4.60
CA ARG A 480 14.83 0.05 5.83
C ARG A 480 14.39 -1.39 5.61
N HIS A 481 14.03 -2.05 6.71
CA HIS A 481 13.55 -3.44 6.69
C HIS A 481 12.39 -3.62 5.71
N ALA A 482 12.45 -4.66 4.89
CA ALA A 482 11.42 -5.02 3.93
C ALA A 482 10.86 -6.43 4.20
N SER A 483 9.56 -6.59 3.97
CA SER A 483 8.90 -7.91 3.95
C SER A 483 8.10 -8.11 2.67
N ALA A 484 8.03 -9.35 2.21
CA ALA A 484 7.20 -9.78 1.09
C ALA A 484 6.36 -10.98 1.51
N ALA A 485 5.04 -10.78 1.63
CA ALA A 485 4.08 -11.76 2.11
C ALA A 485 3.73 -12.82 1.05
N GLY A 486 2.89 -13.76 1.46
CA GLY A 486 2.28 -14.85 0.68
C GLY A 486 2.17 -14.61 -0.82
N GLY A 487 1.06 -14.17 -1.38
CA GLY A 487 0.89 -14.05 -2.84
C GLY A 487 1.56 -12.82 -3.48
N SER A 488 2.72 -12.38 -2.98
CA SER A 488 3.43 -11.19 -3.48
C SER A 488 4.58 -11.57 -4.43
N GLU A 489 4.93 -10.66 -5.34
CA GLU A 489 5.98 -10.89 -6.35
C GLU A 489 7.06 -9.79 -6.31
N ILE A 490 8.32 -10.18 -6.42
CA ILE A 490 9.46 -9.29 -6.66
C ILE A 490 10.20 -9.77 -7.91
N ASN A 491 10.29 -8.93 -8.93
CA ASN A 491 10.88 -9.24 -10.22
C ASN A 491 12.06 -8.31 -10.52
N ALA A 492 13.21 -8.88 -10.89
CA ALA A 492 14.37 -8.11 -11.32
C ALA A 492 15.09 -8.72 -12.54
N ILE A 493 15.40 -7.88 -13.52
CA ILE A 493 16.08 -8.26 -14.76
C ILE A 493 17.21 -7.29 -15.05
N ASN A 494 18.45 -7.79 -15.18
CA ASN A 494 19.66 -6.99 -15.42
C ASN A 494 19.78 -5.80 -14.47
N SER A 495 19.42 -6.00 -13.20
CA SER A 495 19.21 -4.92 -12.23
C SER A 495 20.05 -5.14 -10.97
N THR A 496 20.09 -4.11 -10.12
CA THR A 496 20.50 -4.26 -8.72
C THR A 496 19.27 -4.05 -7.83
N LEU A 497 18.95 -5.04 -7.00
CA LEU A 497 17.99 -4.91 -5.90
C LEU A 497 18.78 -4.82 -4.60
N ALA A 498 18.67 -3.70 -3.89
CA ALA A 498 19.41 -3.51 -2.64
C ALA A 498 18.46 -3.38 -1.46
N PHE A 499 18.58 -4.27 -0.48
CA PHE A 499 17.86 -4.25 0.79
C PHE A 499 18.86 -4.02 1.92
N GLU A 500 19.19 -2.76 2.21
CA GLU A 500 20.29 -2.39 3.12
C GLU A 500 20.10 -2.95 4.56
N GLN A 501 18.86 -3.28 4.94
CA GLN A 501 18.49 -3.89 6.24
C GLN A 501 17.87 -5.29 6.09
N GLY A 502 17.98 -5.90 4.90
CA GLY A 502 17.50 -7.23 4.58
C GLY A 502 16.03 -7.32 4.14
N LEU A 503 15.70 -8.48 3.56
CA LEU A 503 14.38 -8.87 3.07
C LEU A 503 13.90 -10.17 3.74
N ASN A 504 12.71 -10.11 4.35
CA ASN A 504 11.97 -11.31 4.75
C ASN A 504 11.00 -11.72 3.63
N LEU A 505 11.32 -12.79 2.91
CA LEU A 505 10.56 -13.29 1.77
C LEU A 505 9.68 -14.48 2.16
N ALA A 506 8.37 -14.38 1.96
CA ALA A 506 7.42 -15.49 1.97
C ALA A 506 6.72 -15.69 0.62
N GLY A 507 6.79 -14.69 -0.27
CA GLY A 507 6.29 -14.75 -1.65
C GLY A 507 7.34 -15.17 -2.67
N ASP A 508 7.19 -14.70 -3.91
CA ASP A 508 8.04 -15.07 -5.04
C ASP A 508 9.09 -13.99 -5.35
N LEU A 509 10.34 -14.41 -5.52
CA LEU A 509 11.46 -13.57 -5.96
C LEU A 509 12.03 -14.11 -7.28
N ASN A 510 11.79 -13.40 -8.37
CA ASN A 510 12.20 -13.80 -9.73
C ASN A 510 13.38 -12.95 -10.21
N LEU A 511 14.54 -13.57 -10.38
CA LEU A 511 15.80 -12.88 -10.70
C LEU A 511 16.39 -13.35 -12.03
N ILE A 512 16.76 -12.38 -12.88
CA ILE A 512 17.51 -12.62 -14.11
C ILE A 512 18.71 -11.68 -14.18
N ASN A 513 19.92 -12.22 -14.19
CA ASN A 513 21.18 -11.44 -14.24
C ASN A 513 21.20 -10.27 -13.22
N THR A 514 20.74 -10.53 -12.00
CA THR A 514 20.53 -9.51 -10.98
C THR A 514 21.56 -9.60 -9.87
N THR A 515 22.01 -8.45 -9.37
CA THR A 515 22.74 -8.37 -8.09
C THR A 515 21.73 -8.08 -6.99
N PHE A 516 21.62 -9.01 -6.03
CA PHE A 516 20.84 -8.85 -4.80
C PHE A 516 21.80 -8.44 -3.68
N GLU A 517 21.62 -7.23 -3.17
CA GLU A 517 22.41 -6.68 -2.08
C GLU A 517 21.63 -6.70 -0.77
N GLY A 518 22.29 -7.12 0.31
CA GLY A 518 21.67 -7.26 1.63
C GLY A 518 21.24 -8.69 1.95
N ASP A 519 20.79 -8.87 3.20
CA ASP A 519 20.43 -10.19 3.71
C ASP A 519 19.06 -10.65 3.19
N LEU A 520 18.92 -11.94 2.94
CA LEU A 520 17.69 -12.58 2.48
C LEU A 520 17.29 -13.71 3.44
N VAL A 521 16.11 -13.61 4.03
CA VAL A 521 15.44 -14.73 4.70
C VAL A 521 14.39 -15.28 3.73
N ASN A 522 14.74 -16.36 3.02
CA ASN A 522 13.90 -17.02 2.04
C ASN A 522 13.00 -18.08 2.70
N ASN A 523 11.73 -17.76 2.91
CA ASN A 523 10.67 -18.70 3.29
C ASN A 523 9.63 -18.88 2.17
N GLY A 524 9.90 -18.35 0.97
CA GLY A 524 9.05 -18.41 -0.20
C GLY A 524 9.72 -19.19 -1.33
N SER A 525 9.64 -18.66 -2.56
CA SER A 525 10.29 -19.22 -3.74
C SER A 525 11.22 -18.21 -4.39
N VAL A 526 12.43 -18.64 -4.75
CA VAL A 526 13.39 -17.82 -5.51
C VAL A 526 13.63 -18.46 -6.86
N SER A 527 13.16 -17.84 -7.94
CA SER A 527 13.38 -18.33 -9.30
C SER A 527 14.56 -17.62 -9.96
N LEU A 528 15.56 -18.40 -10.41
CA LEU A 528 16.79 -17.89 -11.00
C LEU A 528 16.89 -18.21 -12.48
N ALA A 529 17.24 -17.19 -13.28
CA ALA A 529 17.74 -17.36 -14.65
C ALA A 529 19.01 -16.52 -14.88
N GLY A 530 19.89 -16.97 -15.77
CA GLY A 530 21.21 -16.34 -15.91
C GLY A 530 22.05 -16.48 -14.64
N VAL A 531 22.92 -15.52 -14.36
CA VAL A 531 23.77 -15.52 -13.14
C VAL A 531 23.29 -14.45 -12.18
N ASN A 532 22.85 -14.84 -10.98
CA ASN A 532 22.36 -13.91 -9.97
C ASN A 532 23.28 -13.93 -8.76
N THR A 533 23.73 -12.76 -8.31
CA THR A 533 24.70 -12.62 -7.22
C THR A 533 24.02 -12.19 -5.94
N PHE A 534 24.20 -12.93 -4.85
CA PHE A 534 23.76 -12.57 -3.50
C PHE A 534 24.97 -12.12 -2.69
N THR A 535 24.97 -10.85 -2.25
CA THR A 535 26.12 -10.28 -1.52
C THR A 535 25.99 -10.31 -0.01
N GLY A 536 24.76 -10.40 0.51
CA GLY A 536 24.47 -10.57 1.94
C GLY A 536 24.25 -12.03 2.35
N ALA A 537 23.88 -12.23 3.61
CA ALA A 537 23.57 -13.56 4.14
C ALA A 537 22.23 -14.06 3.59
N VAL A 538 22.14 -15.36 3.28
CA VAL A 538 20.94 -16.01 2.77
C VAL A 538 20.59 -17.18 3.68
N SER A 539 19.35 -17.19 4.18
CA SER A 539 18.83 -18.21 5.12
C SER A 539 17.38 -18.56 4.80
N GLY A 540 16.78 -19.46 5.58
CA GLY A 540 15.37 -19.84 5.46
C GLY A 540 15.15 -21.12 4.66
N THR A 541 13.91 -21.62 4.69
CA THR A 541 13.54 -22.95 4.16
C THR A 541 13.03 -22.94 2.71
N GLY A 542 12.98 -21.76 2.07
CA GLY A 542 12.49 -21.59 0.72
C GLY A 542 13.39 -22.23 -0.33
N THR A 543 12.81 -22.56 -1.48
CA THR A 543 13.52 -23.25 -2.56
C THR A 543 14.06 -22.28 -3.60
N PHE A 544 15.17 -22.66 -4.25
CA PHE A 544 15.68 -22.00 -5.44
C PHE A 544 15.30 -22.80 -6.69
N THR A 545 14.49 -22.22 -7.56
CA THR A 545 13.99 -22.85 -8.79
C THR A 545 14.61 -22.22 -10.04
N GLY A 546 14.36 -22.82 -11.20
CA GLY A 546 14.88 -22.34 -12.48
C GLY A 546 16.29 -22.83 -12.77
N THR A 547 16.71 -22.70 -14.03
CA THR A 547 17.98 -23.26 -14.53
C THR A 547 19.15 -22.28 -14.46
N GLY A 548 19.01 -21.17 -13.74
CA GLY A 548 20.07 -20.18 -13.54
C GLY A 548 21.11 -20.60 -12.51
N THR A 549 22.09 -19.73 -12.29
CA THR A 549 23.14 -19.88 -11.27
C THR A 549 22.84 -18.92 -10.11
N GLY A 550 22.83 -19.46 -8.89
CA GLY A 550 22.90 -18.66 -7.65
C GLY A 550 24.35 -18.52 -7.21
N ALA A 551 24.92 -17.31 -7.35
CA ALA A 551 26.28 -17.00 -6.92
C ALA A 551 26.27 -16.29 -5.57
N PHE A 552 26.90 -16.88 -4.56
CA PHE A 552 26.87 -16.43 -3.18
C PHE A 552 28.23 -15.85 -2.78
N ALA A 553 28.25 -14.55 -2.49
CA ALA A 553 29.41 -13.85 -1.96
C ALA A 553 29.31 -13.60 -0.44
N GLY A 554 28.12 -13.74 0.14
CA GLY A 554 27.87 -13.76 1.59
C GLY A 554 27.70 -15.18 2.15
N THR A 555 27.15 -15.29 3.37
CA THR A 555 26.87 -16.58 4.02
C THR A 555 25.61 -17.23 3.45
N LEU A 556 25.62 -18.53 3.18
CA LEU A 556 24.43 -19.33 2.96
C LEU A 556 24.26 -20.29 4.15
N ALA A 557 23.14 -20.17 4.86
CA ALA A 557 22.74 -21.04 5.98
C ALA A 557 21.46 -21.80 5.61
N PRO A 558 21.51 -23.12 5.34
CA PRO A 558 20.35 -23.87 4.89
C PRO A 558 19.21 -23.94 5.91
N GLY A 559 18.01 -23.49 5.53
CA GLY A 559 16.80 -23.66 6.34
C GLY A 559 16.72 -22.71 7.54
N ASN A 560 16.02 -23.16 8.58
CA ASN A 560 16.08 -22.57 9.93
C ASN A 560 17.00 -23.40 10.85
N SER A 561 17.95 -24.10 10.23
CA SER A 561 18.99 -24.99 10.76
C SER A 561 18.64 -25.91 11.95
N PRO A 562 18.77 -27.24 11.82
CA PRO A 562 19.09 -27.96 10.59
C PRO A 562 17.99 -27.88 9.53
N GLY A 563 18.35 -27.91 8.25
CA GLY A 563 17.44 -27.78 7.13
C GLY A 563 18.03 -28.24 5.80
N LEU A 564 17.14 -28.43 4.82
CA LEU A 564 17.49 -28.74 3.44
C LEU A 564 17.11 -27.57 2.55
N VAL A 565 18.05 -27.09 1.75
CA VAL A 565 17.81 -26.10 0.70
C VAL A 565 18.15 -26.71 -0.65
N SER A 566 17.23 -26.56 -1.62
CA SER A 566 17.40 -27.09 -2.97
C SER A 566 17.56 -25.97 -4.00
N PHE A 567 18.46 -26.18 -4.95
CA PHE A 567 18.68 -25.41 -6.16
C PHE A 567 18.36 -26.28 -7.37
N GLU A 568 17.44 -25.85 -8.24
CA GLU A 568 17.16 -26.56 -9.50
C GLU A 568 18.31 -26.40 -10.51
N GLY A 569 18.92 -25.22 -10.56
CA GLY A 569 20.04 -24.87 -11.43
C GLY A 569 21.41 -25.07 -10.79
N ASP A 570 22.37 -24.22 -11.19
CA ASP A 570 23.74 -24.27 -10.70
C ASP A 570 23.88 -23.49 -9.38
N PHE A 571 24.80 -23.94 -8.53
CA PHE A 571 25.16 -23.30 -7.27
C PHE A 571 26.62 -22.86 -7.34
N ASP A 572 26.90 -21.60 -6.97
CA ASP A 572 28.25 -21.06 -6.95
C ASP A 572 28.53 -20.39 -5.61
N LEU A 573 29.29 -21.06 -4.74
CA LEU A 573 29.83 -20.46 -3.53
C LEU A 573 31.13 -19.75 -3.90
N GLY A 574 31.01 -18.46 -4.21
CA GLY A 574 32.14 -17.65 -4.64
C GLY A 574 33.24 -17.54 -3.57
N PRO A 575 34.41 -16.98 -3.92
CA PRO A 575 35.63 -17.03 -3.07
C PRO A 575 35.52 -16.28 -1.73
N THR A 576 34.51 -15.41 -1.57
CA THR A 576 34.22 -14.74 -0.29
C THR A 576 33.00 -15.31 0.42
N GLY A 577 32.25 -16.19 -0.24
CA GLY A 577 31.05 -16.81 0.31
C GLY A 577 31.40 -17.81 1.42
N THR A 578 30.45 -18.04 2.32
CA THR A 578 30.56 -19.06 3.37
C THR A 578 29.34 -19.96 3.32
N LEU A 579 29.54 -21.28 3.32
CA LEU A 579 28.47 -22.25 3.54
C LEU A 579 28.51 -22.66 5.01
N GLU A 580 27.44 -22.33 5.73
CA GLU A 580 27.24 -22.69 7.14
C GLU A 580 26.42 -24.00 7.20
N ILE A 581 26.87 -24.94 8.04
CA ILE A 581 26.27 -26.27 8.19
C ILE A 581 26.16 -26.63 9.67
N GLU A 582 24.93 -26.82 10.14
CA GLU A 582 24.61 -27.29 11.47
C GLU A 582 24.43 -28.82 11.51
N ILE A 583 24.97 -29.49 12.53
CA ILE A 583 24.85 -30.94 12.75
C ILE A 583 24.33 -31.22 14.17
N ALA A 584 23.15 -31.82 14.26
CA ALA A 584 22.51 -32.36 15.48
C ALA A 584 22.33 -33.89 15.45
N GLY A 585 22.60 -34.54 14.32
CA GLY A 585 22.44 -35.98 14.08
C GLY A 585 22.78 -36.35 12.63
N THR A 586 22.45 -37.57 12.19
CA THR A 586 22.92 -38.12 10.91
C THR A 586 21.88 -38.10 9.78
N THR A 587 20.65 -37.67 10.06
CA THR A 587 19.58 -37.58 9.06
C THR A 587 19.62 -36.23 8.32
N PRO A 588 19.95 -36.19 7.00
CA PRO A 588 20.08 -34.95 6.25
C PRO A 588 18.75 -34.20 6.16
N GLY A 589 18.83 -32.87 6.29
CA GLY A 589 17.70 -31.94 6.24
C GLY A 589 16.83 -31.89 7.50
N ALA A 590 16.94 -32.88 8.39
CA ALA A 590 16.17 -32.95 9.64
C ALA A 590 17.05 -32.86 10.88
N GLU A 591 18.23 -33.48 10.84
CA GLU A 591 19.20 -33.51 11.94
C GLU A 591 20.53 -32.86 11.55
N HIS A 592 20.81 -32.66 10.26
CA HIS A 592 21.94 -31.83 9.81
C HIS A 592 21.62 -31.11 8.51
N ASP A 593 22.30 -30.00 8.25
CA ASP A 593 22.07 -29.21 7.04
C ASP A 593 22.46 -29.93 5.77
N ARG A 594 21.72 -29.66 4.70
CA ARG A 594 22.04 -30.15 3.37
C ARG A 594 21.68 -29.16 2.27
N VAL A 595 22.60 -29.03 1.32
CA VAL A 595 22.35 -28.36 0.04
C VAL A 595 22.13 -29.42 -1.06
N GLU A 596 21.04 -29.30 -1.80
CA GLU A 596 20.78 -30.10 -3.00
C GLU A 596 20.85 -29.23 -4.25
N VAL A 597 21.63 -29.65 -5.24
CA VAL A 597 21.89 -28.89 -6.47
C VAL A 597 21.54 -29.77 -7.67
N GLY A 598 20.60 -29.30 -8.49
CA GLY A 598 20.19 -29.94 -9.73
C GLY A 598 21.23 -29.76 -10.84
N GLY A 599 22.02 -28.68 -10.80
CA GLY A 599 23.13 -28.40 -11.70
C GLY A 599 24.51 -28.75 -11.13
N PHE A 600 25.52 -28.00 -11.58
CA PHE A 600 26.89 -28.05 -11.06
C PHE A 600 27.01 -27.19 -9.80
N ALA A 601 27.85 -27.63 -8.85
CA ALA A 601 28.17 -26.84 -7.65
C ALA A 601 29.65 -26.41 -7.65
N THR A 602 29.90 -25.11 -7.61
CA THR A 602 31.23 -24.52 -7.43
C THR A 602 31.43 -24.17 -5.96
N LEU A 603 32.55 -24.58 -5.34
CA LEU A 603 32.82 -24.44 -3.91
C LEU A 603 34.14 -23.69 -3.63
N GLU A 604 34.28 -22.46 -4.12
CA GLU A 604 35.50 -21.66 -3.93
C GLU A 604 35.56 -20.92 -2.57
N GLY A 605 34.43 -20.82 -1.86
CA GLY A 605 34.31 -20.12 -0.57
C GLY A 605 34.78 -20.93 0.65
N ALA A 606 34.27 -20.57 1.83
CA ALA A 606 34.53 -21.26 3.09
C ALA A 606 33.42 -22.26 3.45
N LEU A 607 33.78 -23.39 4.05
CA LEU A 607 32.86 -24.28 4.77
C LEU A 607 32.99 -24.02 6.27
N ASP A 608 31.88 -23.75 6.96
CA ASP A 608 31.82 -23.63 8.41
C ASP A 608 30.80 -24.63 8.97
N VAL A 609 31.24 -25.47 9.92
CA VAL A 609 30.41 -26.53 10.50
C VAL A 609 30.26 -26.31 11.99
N THR A 610 29.03 -26.41 12.49
CA THR A 610 28.72 -26.30 13.92
C THR A 610 27.99 -27.56 14.43
N LEU A 611 28.28 -27.97 15.66
CA LEU A 611 27.53 -29.04 16.34
C LEU A 611 26.45 -28.41 17.22
N LEU A 612 25.21 -28.87 17.06
CA LEU A 612 24.05 -28.41 17.84
C LEU A 612 23.69 -29.39 18.95
N ASP A 613 22.89 -28.91 19.92
CA ASP A 613 22.24 -29.70 20.98
C ASP A 613 23.16 -30.64 21.79
N GLY A 614 24.46 -30.34 21.81
CA GLY A 614 25.46 -31.19 22.46
C GLY A 614 25.68 -32.53 21.75
N PHE A 615 25.35 -32.63 20.46
CA PHE A 615 25.62 -33.79 19.64
C PHE A 615 27.12 -34.12 19.65
N VAL A 616 27.43 -35.41 19.83
CA VAL A 616 28.81 -35.92 19.86
C VAL A 616 28.93 -36.95 18.73
N PRO A 617 29.60 -36.60 17.61
CA PRO A 617 29.84 -37.53 16.52
C PRO A 617 30.52 -38.82 16.98
N GLN A 618 30.06 -39.95 16.45
CA GLN A 618 30.63 -41.27 16.68
C GLN A 618 31.49 -41.73 15.50
N LEU A 619 32.42 -42.64 15.77
CA LEU A 619 33.23 -43.24 14.72
C LEU A 619 32.35 -43.87 13.64
N GLY A 620 32.55 -43.45 12.39
CA GLY A 620 31.81 -43.93 11.23
C GLY A 620 30.51 -43.19 10.94
N ASP A 621 30.15 -42.18 11.73
CA ASP A 621 29.09 -41.25 11.34
C ASP A 621 29.49 -40.51 10.05
N SER A 622 28.54 -40.38 9.13
CA SER A 622 28.72 -39.77 7.82
C SER A 622 27.59 -38.78 7.56
N PHE A 623 27.94 -37.54 7.29
CA PHE A 623 27.02 -36.42 7.10
C PHE A 623 27.07 -35.98 5.63
N ALA A 624 26.00 -36.24 4.89
CA ALA A 624 25.87 -35.79 3.50
C ALA A 624 25.54 -34.29 3.46
N LEU A 625 26.55 -33.45 3.23
CA LEU A 625 26.43 -32.00 3.31
C LEU A 625 25.90 -31.37 2.00
N LEU A 626 26.34 -31.89 0.86
CA LEU A 626 25.97 -31.38 -0.45
C LEU A 626 25.75 -32.51 -1.44
N PHE A 627 24.69 -32.43 -2.24
CA PHE A 627 24.49 -33.28 -3.42
C PHE A 627 24.40 -32.41 -4.66
N ALA A 628 25.17 -32.72 -5.71
CA ALA A 628 25.11 -32.02 -7.00
C ALA A 628 24.97 -33.01 -8.16
N SER A 629 23.88 -32.90 -8.91
CA SER A 629 23.58 -33.79 -10.04
C SER A 629 24.55 -33.57 -11.22
N GLY A 630 25.01 -32.33 -11.40
CA GLY A 630 26.01 -31.93 -12.38
C GLY A 630 27.46 -32.18 -11.96
N ALA A 631 27.68 -32.79 -10.79
CA ALA A 631 28.95 -32.84 -10.05
C ALA A 631 29.31 -31.51 -9.38
N PHE A 632 30.41 -31.52 -8.63
CA PHE A 632 30.92 -30.37 -7.90
C PHE A 632 32.46 -30.34 -7.94
N ASP A 633 33.06 -29.19 -7.71
CA ASP A 633 34.49 -29.09 -7.38
C ASP A 633 34.69 -29.02 -5.86
N ALA A 634 35.49 -29.94 -5.32
CA ALA A 634 35.77 -29.99 -3.89
C ALA A 634 36.98 -29.11 -3.55
N SER A 635 36.81 -27.78 -3.53
CA SER A 635 37.93 -26.84 -3.38
C SER A 635 37.65 -25.62 -2.51
N PHE A 636 37.01 -25.82 -1.35
CA PHE A 636 36.82 -24.73 -0.39
C PHE A 636 38.16 -24.02 -0.09
N ALA A 637 38.16 -22.70 -0.12
CA ALA A 637 39.32 -21.88 0.24
C ALA A 637 39.63 -21.96 1.74
N ALA A 638 38.63 -22.24 2.58
CA ALA A 638 38.78 -22.46 4.01
C ALA A 638 37.78 -23.50 4.52
N ILE A 639 38.19 -24.30 5.51
CA ILE A 639 37.33 -25.30 6.15
C ILE A 639 37.47 -25.11 7.66
N ASN A 640 36.38 -24.73 8.32
CA ASN A 640 36.29 -24.53 9.76
C ASN A 640 35.42 -25.64 10.35
N LEU A 641 36.01 -26.51 11.17
CA LEU A 641 35.33 -27.67 11.72
C LEU A 641 35.41 -27.70 13.26
N PRO A 642 34.40 -28.25 13.95
CA PRO A 642 34.43 -28.49 15.39
C PRO A 642 35.54 -29.49 15.78
N ASP A 643 36.20 -29.26 16.91
CA ASP A 643 37.27 -30.15 17.41
C ASP A 643 36.68 -31.48 17.94
N LEU A 644 37.13 -32.59 17.37
CA LEU A 644 36.76 -33.96 17.79
C LEU A 644 37.87 -34.70 18.55
N SER A 645 39.02 -34.06 18.79
CA SER A 645 40.21 -34.70 19.35
C SER A 645 39.98 -35.34 20.72
N ALA A 646 39.07 -34.78 21.54
CA ALA A 646 38.67 -35.34 22.83
C ALA A 646 38.00 -36.72 22.72
N SER A 647 37.38 -37.02 21.59
CA SER A 647 36.75 -38.33 21.28
C SER A 647 37.71 -39.29 20.56
N GLY A 648 38.96 -38.87 20.29
CA GLY A 648 39.90 -39.63 19.47
C GLY A 648 39.47 -39.76 18.01
N LEU A 649 38.68 -38.79 17.52
CA LEU A 649 38.19 -38.73 16.15
C LEU A 649 38.74 -37.51 15.42
N ALA A 650 38.75 -37.58 14.10
CA ALA A 650 39.04 -36.50 13.19
C ALA A 650 37.92 -36.42 12.14
N TRP A 651 37.81 -35.26 11.48
CA TRP A 651 36.92 -35.09 10.34
C TRP A 651 37.66 -35.41 9.05
N GLU A 652 37.03 -36.16 8.17
CA GLU A 652 37.47 -36.37 6.80
C GLU A 652 36.41 -35.84 5.83
N LEU A 653 36.80 -35.00 4.87
CA LEU A 653 35.92 -34.53 3.82
C LEU A 653 36.07 -35.43 2.59
N ASN A 654 35.03 -36.22 2.30
CA ASN A 654 35.09 -37.27 1.29
C ASN A 654 34.15 -36.97 0.11
N PRO A 655 34.69 -36.73 -1.10
CA PRO A 655 33.87 -36.57 -2.31
C PRO A 655 33.36 -37.95 -2.80
N GLY A 656 32.10 -38.26 -2.51
CA GLY A 656 31.37 -39.44 -2.97
C GLY A 656 30.85 -39.37 -4.41
N GLY A 657 31.59 -38.72 -5.31
CA GLY A 657 31.20 -38.50 -6.71
C GLY A 657 30.23 -37.32 -6.90
N SER A 658 28.95 -37.53 -6.60
CA SER A 658 27.91 -36.48 -6.67
C SER A 658 27.45 -35.99 -5.30
N THR A 659 27.96 -36.58 -4.22
CA THR A 659 27.67 -36.13 -2.84
C THR A 659 28.98 -35.82 -2.14
N LEU A 660 29.03 -34.72 -1.41
CA LEU A 660 30.10 -34.39 -0.49
C LEU A 660 29.72 -34.88 0.92
N PHE A 661 30.54 -35.76 1.48
CA PHE A 661 30.37 -36.27 2.84
C PHE A 661 31.39 -35.66 3.77
N LEU A 662 30.96 -35.38 4.99
CA LEU A 662 31.84 -35.16 6.13
C LEU A 662 31.75 -36.40 7.03
N GLU A 663 32.88 -37.05 7.29
CA GLU A 663 32.92 -38.33 7.99
C GLU A 663 33.74 -38.23 9.28
N ALA A 664 33.22 -38.82 10.35
CA ALA A 664 33.95 -38.93 11.62
C ALA A 664 34.82 -40.19 11.59
N VAL A 665 36.13 -40.01 11.42
CA VAL A 665 37.11 -41.10 11.27
C VAL A 665 38.03 -41.17 12.50
N PRO A 666 38.79 -42.28 12.70
CA PRO A 666 39.73 -42.34 13.80
C PRO A 666 40.80 -41.26 13.65
N ALA A 667 41.05 -40.48 14.71
CA ALA A 667 42.19 -39.57 14.72
C ALA A 667 43.49 -40.39 14.74
N LEU A 668 44.28 -40.27 13.68
CA LEU A 668 45.58 -40.91 13.61
C LEU A 668 46.66 -39.90 13.99
N ASN A 669 47.29 -40.10 15.14
CA ASN A 669 48.32 -39.19 15.63
C ASN A 669 49.49 -39.12 14.63
N GLY A 670 49.80 -37.93 14.14
CA GLY A 670 50.89 -37.71 13.17
C GLY A 670 50.45 -37.74 11.70
N ASP A 671 49.20 -38.09 11.42
CA ASP A 671 48.57 -37.98 10.10
C ASP A 671 48.08 -36.54 9.95
N PHE A 672 48.94 -35.68 9.43
CA PHE A 672 48.72 -34.24 9.35
C PHE A 672 48.03 -33.82 8.06
N ASN A 673 48.06 -34.65 7.01
CA ASN A 673 47.28 -34.45 5.79
C ASN A 673 45.92 -35.19 5.83
N LEU A 674 45.68 -36.00 6.87
CA LEU A 674 44.45 -36.78 7.10
C LEU A 674 44.15 -37.75 5.95
N ASP A 675 45.18 -38.31 5.30
CA ASP A 675 45.00 -39.30 4.22
C ASP A 675 44.82 -40.74 4.74
N GLY A 676 44.74 -40.89 6.07
CA GLY A 676 44.57 -42.16 6.76
C GLY A 676 45.88 -42.91 6.96
N THR A 677 47.03 -42.33 6.59
CA THR A 677 48.35 -42.90 6.80
C THR A 677 49.31 -41.86 7.38
N VAL A 678 50.19 -42.28 8.30
CA VAL A 678 51.28 -41.42 8.78
C VAL A 678 52.51 -41.69 7.93
N ASP A 679 52.79 -40.86 6.94
CA ASP A 679 53.90 -41.05 6.01
C ASP A 679 54.72 -39.76 5.76
N ALA A 680 55.52 -39.74 4.69
CA ALA A 680 56.40 -38.61 4.41
C ALA A 680 55.64 -37.36 3.93
N ALA A 681 54.40 -37.49 3.44
CA ALA A 681 53.56 -36.38 3.05
C ALA A 681 53.15 -35.56 4.28
N ASP A 682 52.82 -36.20 5.41
CA ASP A 682 52.49 -35.52 6.66
C ASP A 682 53.61 -34.63 7.17
N TYR A 683 54.86 -35.10 7.03
CA TYR A 683 56.01 -34.30 7.41
C TYR A 683 56.08 -32.98 6.65
N THR A 684 55.67 -32.98 5.37
CA THR A 684 55.66 -31.74 4.59
C THR A 684 54.58 -30.78 5.07
N VAL A 685 53.39 -31.30 5.44
CA VAL A 685 52.31 -30.50 6.03
C VAL A 685 52.72 -29.91 7.38
N TRP A 686 53.30 -30.73 8.28
CA TRP A 686 53.82 -30.25 9.56
C TRP A 686 54.90 -29.18 9.40
N ARG A 687 55.88 -29.43 8.52
CA ARG A 687 57.00 -28.53 8.31
C ARG A 687 56.53 -27.19 7.76
N ASP A 688 55.60 -27.21 6.81
CA ASP A 688 55.13 -26.00 6.15
C ASP A 688 54.15 -25.21 7.06
N GLY A 689 53.50 -25.87 8.02
CA GLY A 689 52.69 -25.26 9.08
C GLY A 689 53.40 -25.01 10.42
N LEU A 690 54.73 -25.20 10.50
CA LEU A 690 55.48 -25.10 11.76
C LEU A 690 55.50 -23.67 12.30
N GLY A 691 54.98 -23.48 13.51
CA GLY A 691 54.87 -22.19 14.19
C GLY A 691 53.57 -21.43 13.91
N THR A 692 52.68 -21.96 13.06
CA THR A 692 51.32 -21.44 12.85
C THR A 692 50.27 -22.48 13.23
N MET A 693 50.25 -23.62 12.54
CA MET A 693 49.31 -24.72 12.76
C MET A 693 49.90 -25.80 13.67
N PHE A 694 51.23 -25.96 13.64
CA PHE A 694 51.91 -27.05 14.33
C PHE A 694 53.05 -26.57 15.23
N THR A 695 53.32 -27.30 16.29
CA THR A 695 54.41 -27.04 17.24
C THR A 695 55.64 -27.91 16.94
N PRO A 696 56.85 -27.49 17.37
CA PRO A 696 58.05 -28.33 17.21
C PRO A 696 57.95 -29.71 17.86
N GLY A 697 57.14 -29.86 18.92
CA GLY A 697 56.95 -31.14 19.62
C GLY A 697 56.12 -32.16 18.83
N GLU A 698 55.32 -31.72 17.86
CA GLU A 698 54.51 -32.61 17.02
C GLU A 698 55.34 -33.37 15.98
N TYR A 699 56.59 -32.96 15.73
CA TYR A 699 57.54 -33.78 14.98
C TYR A 699 57.74 -35.15 15.65
N ASP A 700 57.85 -35.17 16.98
CA ASP A 700 58.04 -36.41 17.73
C ASP A 700 56.79 -37.29 17.62
N VAL A 701 55.59 -36.68 17.53
CA VAL A 701 54.32 -37.39 17.31
C VAL A 701 54.30 -38.04 15.93
N TRP A 702 54.63 -37.30 14.87
CA TRP A 702 54.75 -37.88 13.52
C TRP A 702 55.79 -38.99 13.46
N SER A 703 56.99 -38.75 13.97
CA SER A 703 58.08 -39.72 13.91
C SER A 703 57.77 -41.01 14.68
N ALA A 704 57.04 -40.90 15.81
CA ALA A 704 56.64 -42.04 16.63
C ALA A 704 55.53 -42.89 15.98
N ASN A 705 54.73 -42.28 15.10
CA ASN A 705 53.62 -42.95 14.43
C ASN A 705 53.88 -43.22 12.95
N PHE A 706 55.07 -42.90 12.42
CA PHE A 706 55.41 -43.13 11.01
C PHE A 706 55.18 -44.58 10.57
N GLY A 707 54.38 -44.75 9.51
CA GLY A 707 53.91 -46.02 8.99
C GLY A 707 52.62 -46.54 9.63
N ALA A 708 52.03 -45.82 10.59
CA ALA A 708 50.71 -46.14 11.10
C ALA A 708 49.66 -45.86 10.01
N THR A 709 48.61 -46.68 10.00
CA THR A 709 47.49 -46.54 9.06
C THR A 709 46.20 -46.67 9.84
N ALA A 710 45.22 -45.81 9.56
CA ALA A 710 43.90 -45.92 10.12
C ALA A 710 43.28 -47.29 9.73
N PRO A 711 42.55 -47.96 10.64
CA PRO A 711 41.88 -49.20 10.31
C PRO A 711 40.82 -48.94 9.21
N ALA A 712 40.86 -49.72 8.13
CA ALA A 712 39.96 -49.54 6.99
C ALA A 712 38.48 -49.58 7.42
N SER A 713 37.75 -48.51 7.10
CA SER A 713 36.30 -48.41 7.29
C SER A 713 35.61 -49.50 6.48
N SER A 714 34.94 -50.44 7.15
CA SER A 714 34.13 -51.46 6.49
C SER A 714 32.82 -50.86 6.02
N ILE A 715 32.78 -50.36 4.79
CA ILE A 715 31.53 -49.89 4.18
C ILE A 715 30.63 -51.12 4.01
N SER A 716 29.51 -51.18 4.73
CA SER A 716 28.47 -52.18 4.45
C SER A 716 27.81 -51.81 3.14
N VAL A 717 28.35 -52.31 2.02
CA VAL A 717 27.67 -52.26 0.73
C VAL A 717 26.33 -52.99 0.89
N PRO A 718 25.17 -52.36 0.66
CA PRO A 718 23.90 -53.05 0.68
C PRO A 718 23.95 -54.16 -0.38
N GLU A 719 23.98 -55.42 0.04
CA GLU A 719 23.89 -56.53 -0.91
C GLU A 719 22.56 -56.37 -1.67
N PRO A 720 22.54 -56.47 -3.02
CA PRO A 720 21.29 -56.52 -3.74
C PRO A 720 20.56 -57.76 -3.23
N THR A 721 19.49 -57.54 -2.46
CA THR A 721 18.69 -58.57 -1.78
C THR A 721 18.70 -59.87 -2.60
N ALA A 722 19.35 -60.91 -2.09
CA ALA A 722 19.47 -62.21 -2.76
C ALA A 722 18.12 -62.80 -3.21
N GLY A 723 17.01 -62.29 -2.64
CA GLY A 723 15.65 -62.53 -3.09
C GLY A 723 15.35 -62.13 -4.55
N PHE A 724 15.91 -61.03 -5.06
CA PHE A 724 15.69 -60.58 -6.45
C PHE A 724 16.35 -61.52 -7.47
N LEU A 725 17.56 -62.00 -7.20
CA LEU A 725 18.23 -62.99 -8.05
C LEU A 725 17.54 -64.37 -7.98
N LEU A 726 16.97 -64.74 -6.82
CA LEU A 726 16.18 -65.96 -6.68
C LEU A 726 14.85 -65.88 -7.46
N ILE A 727 14.18 -64.74 -7.48
CA ILE A 727 12.93 -64.53 -8.24
C ILE A 727 13.20 -64.56 -9.76
N ILE A 728 14.30 -63.96 -10.23
CA ILE A 728 14.71 -64.03 -11.63
C ILE A 728 15.10 -65.47 -12.04
N ALA A 729 15.80 -66.20 -11.17
CA ALA A 729 16.15 -67.61 -11.43
C ALA A 729 14.92 -68.54 -11.45
N VAL A 730 13.93 -68.31 -10.58
CA VAL A 730 12.69 -69.11 -10.53
C VAL A 730 11.78 -68.80 -11.72
N THR A 731 11.67 -67.54 -12.14
CA THR A 731 10.84 -67.16 -13.31
C THR A 731 11.46 -67.61 -14.63
N ALA A 732 12.78 -67.51 -14.81
CA ALA A 732 13.49 -68.04 -15.97
C ALA A 732 13.46 -69.58 -16.03
N GLY A 733 13.50 -70.25 -14.87
CA GLY A 733 13.39 -71.71 -14.76
C GLY A 733 12.00 -72.25 -15.12
N GLN A 734 10.92 -71.50 -14.82
CA GLN A 734 9.55 -71.92 -15.15
C GLN A 734 9.18 -71.72 -16.63
N GLN A 735 9.77 -70.74 -17.32
CA GLN A 735 9.58 -70.60 -18.78
C GLN A 735 10.21 -71.74 -19.60
N ARG A 736 11.26 -72.39 -19.09
CA ARG A 736 11.91 -73.52 -19.79
C ARG A 736 11.20 -74.87 -19.64
N ARG A 737 10.19 -74.97 -18.76
CA ARG A 737 9.38 -76.19 -18.56
C ARG A 737 8.02 -76.16 -19.28
N ARG A 738 7.74 -75.13 -20.08
CA ARG A 738 6.45 -74.95 -20.80
C ARG A 738 6.55 -74.92 -22.33
N ASN A 739 7.68 -75.34 -22.92
CA ASN A 739 7.77 -75.67 -24.34
C ASN A 739 7.94 -77.18 -24.56
#